data_AF-A0A7C2WRK4-F1
#
_entry.id   AF-A0A7C2WRK4-F1
#
_cell.length_a   1.000
_cell.length_b   1.000
_cell.length_c   1.000
_cell.angle_alpha   90.00
_cell.angle_beta   90.00
_cell.angle_gamma   90.00
#
_symmetry.space_group_name_H-M   'P 1'
#
loop_
_entity.id
_entity.type
_entity.pdbx_description
1 polymer ?
#
loop_
_entity_poly.entity_id
_entity_poly.type
_entity_poly.pdbx_seq_one_letter_code
_entity_poly.pdbx_strand_id
1 'polypeptide(L)'
;EVMRDADDTCITICNMENFDPMGVHTGDSIVVAPSQTLSDRDYQMLRSAALKIIRALGIEGGCNIQFALDPKSSQYYVIEVNPRVSRSSALASKATGYPIARVAAKIAVGRTLDELMNSVTGQTSAAFEPALDYCVVKIPRWPFDKFRQADRTLGSQMKATGEVMAIDRSFEAALQKAVRSLETDQRDLLWEDPAWKDPERLLDHVRRPNDLRLWALTAALRRGYTPEELSELSGIDPWFTRKLRRIVCLERRITQEPLSDELLWEAKRAGFADRTLSALSGVPVEEIRHRRWQAGFVPVYKMVDTCAAEFEAATPYFYSTYEDEDEASPLPGPKAAVIGSGPIRIGQGIEFDYCSVKAAQALHEAGVAAIMLNNNPETVSTDFDASDRLYVEPLDDESIYEVLRHEAGSENLAALPPVILQFGGQTAINLAQPLARLGVPILGTSDEVIDVAEDRRRFERFLAELGIPQPPGAGVTTLAEAMEAAERIGYPVLVRPSYVLGGRAMEVVHGPEYLERYLITSGAFANGRPVLIDKYLEGKEVEVDAICDGQEVLIPGVMEHIERAGVHSGDSFAVYPGVHLDPSEVDELVEYTTRIALALGAIGLINIQFVIHCGRIHVLEVNPRASRTVPFLSKVTGVPMVPVSTNVLLGRSLREQGYEGGLWPRQPLVAVK
;
A
#
# COMPACT_ATOMS: atom_id res chain seq x y z
N GLU A 1 10.89 -21.38 -4.92
CA GLU A 1 12.22 -20.77 -4.75
C GLU A 1 13.23 -21.82 -4.34
N VAL A 2 14.41 -21.83 -4.97
CA VAL A 2 15.47 -22.83 -4.76
C VAL A 2 16.80 -22.10 -4.59
N MET A 3 17.67 -22.63 -3.74
CA MET A 3 19.02 -22.09 -3.51
C MET A 3 20.06 -23.21 -3.53
N ARG A 4 21.25 -22.89 -4.04
CA ARG A 4 22.39 -23.81 -4.11
C ARG A 4 23.70 -23.07 -3.85
N ASP A 5 24.63 -23.67 -3.13
CA ASP A 5 25.98 -23.14 -2.94
C ASP A 5 27.06 -23.93 -3.72
N ALA A 6 28.32 -23.54 -3.55
CA ALA A 6 29.46 -24.14 -4.21
C ALA A 6 29.75 -25.59 -3.76
N ASP A 7 29.30 -25.98 -2.55
CA ASP A 7 29.44 -27.34 -1.99
C ASP A 7 28.31 -28.28 -2.43
N ASP A 8 27.44 -27.82 -3.32
CA ASP A 8 26.25 -28.53 -3.81
C ASP A 8 25.15 -28.76 -2.76
N THR A 9 25.24 -28.06 -1.62
CA THR A 9 24.11 -27.95 -0.69
C THR A 9 22.99 -27.23 -1.42
N CYS A 10 21.81 -27.85 -1.48
CA CYS A 10 20.72 -27.37 -2.32
C CYS A 10 19.37 -27.59 -1.64
N ILE A 11 18.62 -26.50 -1.46
CA ILE A 11 17.41 -26.42 -0.64
C ILE A 11 16.25 -25.76 -1.41
N THR A 12 15.02 -26.15 -1.11
CA THR A 12 13.82 -25.40 -1.52
C THR A 12 13.32 -24.51 -0.40
N ILE A 13 13.49 -23.19 -0.55
CA ILE A 13 13.17 -22.21 0.50
C ILE A 13 11.67 -21.99 0.65
N CYS A 14 10.94 -22.00 -0.47
CA CYS A 14 9.50 -21.76 -0.46
C CYS A 14 8.86 -22.39 -1.68
N ASN A 15 7.71 -23.00 -1.46
CA ASN A 15 6.81 -23.47 -2.51
C ASN A 15 5.54 -22.60 -2.49
N MET A 16 5.01 -22.32 -3.68
CA MET A 16 3.88 -21.42 -3.86
C MET A 16 2.90 -22.06 -4.83
N GLU A 17 1.61 -21.96 -4.54
CA GLU A 17 0.53 -22.45 -5.39
C GLU A 17 -0.27 -21.26 -5.92
N ASN A 18 -0.54 -21.26 -7.23
CA ASN A 18 -1.34 -20.21 -7.84
C ASN A 18 -2.82 -20.57 -7.70
N PHE A 19 -3.61 -19.62 -7.21
CA PHE A 19 -5.07 -19.73 -7.18
C PHE A 19 -5.61 -19.68 -8.61
N ASP A 20 -5.11 -18.75 -9.43
CA ASP A 20 -5.42 -18.70 -10.85
C ASP A 20 -4.62 -19.75 -11.63
N PRO A 21 -5.26 -20.61 -12.42
CA PRO A 21 -4.58 -21.70 -13.12
C PRO A 21 -3.68 -21.21 -14.26
N MET A 22 -2.85 -22.13 -14.77
CA MET A 22 -1.99 -21.91 -15.94
C MET A 22 -2.75 -21.23 -17.09
N GLY A 23 -2.15 -20.17 -17.63
CA GLY A 23 -2.77 -19.26 -18.59
C GLY A 23 -2.77 -17.82 -18.09
N VAL A 24 -2.78 -17.62 -16.77
CA VAL A 24 -2.53 -16.34 -16.11
C VAL A 24 -1.07 -16.29 -15.63
N HIS A 25 -0.38 -15.18 -15.91
CA HIS A 25 0.97 -14.95 -15.45
C HIS A 25 1.03 -14.92 -13.92
N THR A 26 2.04 -15.55 -13.30
CA THR A 26 2.18 -15.64 -11.83
C THR A 26 2.12 -14.28 -11.12
N GLY A 27 2.64 -13.23 -11.75
CA GLY A 27 2.54 -11.84 -11.28
C GLY A 27 1.13 -11.26 -11.26
N ASP A 28 0.23 -11.73 -12.14
CA ASP A 28 -1.19 -11.38 -12.22
C ASP A 28 -2.10 -12.40 -11.53
N SER A 29 -1.54 -13.50 -11.00
CA SER A 29 -2.30 -14.49 -10.24
C SER A 29 -2.39 -14.11 -8.76
N ILE A 30 -3.49 -14.50 -8.12
CA ILE A 30 -3.50 -14.72 -6.67
C ILE A 30 -2.61 -15.92 -6.36
N VAL A 31 -1.76 -15.81 -5.34
CA VAL A 31 -0.76 -16.84 -4.99
C VAL A 31 -0.82 -17.11 -3.50
N VAL A 32 -0.69 -18.39 -3.12
CA VAL A 32 -0.63 -18.81 -1.72
C VAL A 32 0.70 -19.50 -1.41
N ALA A 33 1.18 -19.32 -0.18
CA ALA A 33 2.31 -20.08 0.37
C ALA A 33 1.96 -20.61 1.77
N PRO A 34 2.29 -21.88 2.09
CA PRO A 34 2.79 -22.91 1.17
C PRO A 34 1.71 -23.40 0.18
N SER A 35 2.03 -24.35 -0.69
CA SER A 35 1.07 -25.09 -1.52
C SER A 35 0.09 -25.86 -0.65
N GLN A 36 -1.17 -25.92 -1.07
CA GLN A 36 -2.31 -26.43 -0.31
C GLN A 36 -2.84 -27.76 -0.84
N THR A 37 -2.71 -28.01 -2.15
CA THR A 37 -3.41 -29.12 -2.83
C THR A 37 -2.48 -30.25 -3.30
N LEU A 38 -1.17 -30.09 -3.11
CA LEU A 38 -0.19 -31.12 -3.46
C LEU A 38 -0.20 -32.25 -2.43
N SER A 39 -0.22 -33.50 -2.91
CA SER A 39 0.17 -34.64 -2.08
C SER A 39 1.67 -34.56 -1.77
N ASP A 40 2.12 -35.13 -0.65
CA ASP A 40 3.57 -35.19 -0.35
C ASP A 40 4.35 -35.85 -1.50
N ARG A 41 3.78 -36.85 -2.16
CA ARG A 41 4.38 -37.48 -3.34
C ARG A 41 4.61 -36.47 -4.48
N ASP A 42 3.60 -35.67 -4.82
CA ASP A 42 3.73 -34.68 -5.90
C ASP A 42 4.65 -33.53 -5.49
N TYR A 43 4.59 -33.11 -4.23
CA TYR A 43 5.52 -32.14 -3.65
C TYR A 43 6.97 -32.60 -3.77
N GLN A 44 7.31 -33.81 -3.29
CA GLN A 44 8.67 -34.34 -3.36
C GLN A 44 9.13 -34.58 -4.80
N MET A 45 8.22 -34.92 -5.71
CA MET A 45 8.50 -35.03 -7.14
C MET A 45 8.92 -33.68 -7.73
N LEU A 46 8.14 -32.62 -7.51
CA LEU A 46 8.43 -31.27 -8.00
C LEU A 46 9.68 -30.69 -7.33
N ARG A 47 9.84 -30.89 -6.02
CA ARG A 47 11.06 -30.54 -5.26
C ARG A 47 12.29 -31.20 -5.88
N SER A 48 12.25 -32.52 -6.09
CA SER A 48 13.35 -33.27 -6.72
C SER A 48 13.67 -32.77 -8.13
N ALA A 49 12.66 -32.40 -8.92
CA ALA A 49 12.85 -31.80 -10.23
C ALA A 49 13.55 -30.44 -10.13
N ALA A 50 13.11 -29.58 -9.22
CA ALA A 50 13.68 -28.25 -9.00
C ALA A 50 15.18 -28.34 -8.62
N LEU A 51 15.51 -29.23 -7.68
CA LEU A 51 16.88 -29.48 -7.23
C LEU A 51 17.78 -30.09 -8.32
N LYS A 52 17.22 -30.86 -9.26
CA LYS A 52 17.95 -31.37 -10.43
C LYS A 52 18.21 -30.26 -11.46
N ILE A 53 17.22 -29.41 -11.69
CA ILE A 53 17.30 -28.32 -12.68
C ILE A 53 18.36 -27.29 -12.27
N ILE A 54 18.33 -26.80 -11.03
CA ILE A 54 19.31 -25.82 -10.55
C ILE A 54 20.75 -26.34 -10.63
N ARG A 55 20.96 -27.63 -10.31
CA ARG A 55 22.25 -28.32 -10.45
C ARG A 55 22.69 -28.44 -11.91
N ALA A 56 21.78 -28.86 -12.79
CA ALA A 56 22.06 -29.00 -14.21
C ALA A 56 22.44 -27.67 -14.88
N LEU A 57 21.88 -26.55 -14.39
CA LEU A 57 22.21 -25.21 -14.85
C LEU A 57 23.48 -24.63 -14.20
N GLY A 58 24.07 -25.31 -13.22
CA GLY A 58 25.27 -24.85 -12.51
C GLY A 58 25.06 -23.53 -11.76
N ILE A 59 23.84 -23.26 -11.29
CA ILE A 59 23.53 -22.03 -10.56
C ILE A 59 24.07 -22.15 -9.14
N GLU A 60 24.79 -21.12 -8.70
CA GLU A 60 25.20 -20.89 -7.31
C GLU A 60 24.58 -19.57 -6.85
N GLY A 61 23.70 -19.64 -5.84
CA GLY A 61 22.78 -18.59 -5.43
C GLY A 61 21.32 -19.04 -5.48
N GLY A 62 20.41 -18.07 -5.56
CA GLY A 62 18.96 -18.30 -5.58
C GLY A 62 18.37 -18.24 -7.00
N CYS A 63 17.37 -19.09 -7.27
CA CYS A 63 16.57 -19.04 -8.49
C CYS A 63 15.10 -19.43 -8.26
N ASN A 64 14.24 -18.99 -9.17
CA ASN A 64 12.85 -19.40 -9.22
C ASN A 64 12.64 -20.41 -10.36
N ILE A 65 11.87 -21.47 -10.09
CA ILE A 65 11.53 -22.52 -11.06
C ILE A 65 10.01 -22.68 -11.05
N GLN A 66 9.40 -22.65 -12.24
CA GLN A 66 7.95 -22.75 -12.41
C GLN A 66 7.56 -24.09 -13.05
N PHE A 67 6.48 -24.67 -12.53
CA PHE A 67 5.92 -25.93 -13.00
C PHE A 67 4.43 -25.77 -13.31
N ALA A 68 3.96 -26.50 -14.32
CA ALA A 68 2.54 -26.79 -14.50
C ALA A 68 2.31 -28.26 -14.13
N LEU A 69 1.39 -28.53 -13.20
CA LEU A 69 0.98 -29.87 -12.80
C LEU A 69 -0.43 -30.15 -13.33
N ASP A 70 -0.63 -31.32 -13.95
CA ASP A 70 -1.96 -31.80 -14.32
C ASP A 70 -2.77 -32.12 -13.05
N PRO A 71 -3.94 -31.50 -12.81
CA PRO A 71 -4.72 -31.76 -11.59
C PRO A 71 -5.28 -33.19 -11.50
N LYS A 72 -5.23 -33.98 -12.58
CA LYS A 72 -5.76 -35.35 -12.64
C LYS A 72 -4.68 -36.44 -12.64
N SER A 73 -3.40 -36.08 -12.60
CA SER A 73 -2.29 -37.03 -12.61
C SER A 73 -1.00 -36.43 -12.03
N SER A 74 0.05 -37.22 -11.81
CA SER A 74 1.38 -36.67 -11.43
C SER A 74 2.19 -36.18 -12.65
N GLN A 75 1.55 -35.94 -13.80
CA GLN A 75 2.22 -35.40 -14.98
C GLN A 75 2.49 -33.90 -14.77
N TYR A 76 3.77 -33.51 -14.82
CA TYR A 76 4.17 -32.12 -14.73
C TYR A 76 4.99 -31.67 -15.94
N TYR A 77 5.06 -30.36 -16.12
CA TYR A 77 5.85 -29.69 -17.15
C TYR A 77 6.65 -28.56 -16.49
N VAL A 78 7.94 -28.48 -16.82
CA VAL A 78 8.76 -27.31 -16.45
C VAL A 78 8.40 -26.19 -17.40
N ILE A 79 8.04 -25.03 -16.86
CA ILE A 79 7.64 -23.86 -17.65
C ILE A 79 8.85 -22.97 -17.93
N GLU A 80 9.51 -22.50 -16.87
CA GLU A 80 10.70 -21.67 -16.97
C GLU A 80 11.56 -21.75 -15.70
N VAL A 81 12.79 -21.22 -15.84
CA VAL A 81 13.73 -21.00 -14.73
C VAL A 81 14.22 -19.57 -14.82
N ASN A 82 14.15 -18.84 -13.71
CA ASN A 82 14.68 -17.49 -13.58
C ASN A 82 15.96 -17.55 -12.74
N PRO A 83 17.17 -17.50 -13.34
CA PRO A 83 18.46 -17.65 -12.65
C PRO A 83 18.88 -16.36 -11.93
N ARG A 84 17.98 -15.80 -11.12
CA ARG A 84 18.14 -14.57 -10.36
C ARG A 84 17.06 -14.48 -9.28
N VAL A 85 17.20 -13.52 -8.38
CA VAL A 85 16.08 -13.05 -7.57
C VAL A 85 14.94 -12.51 -8.46
N SER A 86 13.72 -12.69 -7.98
CA SER A 86 12.47 -12.40 -8.66
C SER A 86 11.46 -11.77 -7.69
N ARG A 87 10.31 -11.31 -8.21
CA ARG A 87 9.18 -10.92 -7.35
C ARG A 87 8.76 -12.06 -6.42
N SER A 88 8.76 -13.28 -6.94
CA SER A 88 8.45 -14.50 -6.16
C SER A 88 9.49 -14.77 -5.07
N SER A 89 10.76 -14.43 -5.29
CA SER A 89 11.77 -14.52 -4.24
C SER A 89 11.59 -13.47 -3.13
N ALA A 90 11.11 -12.26 -3.47
CA ALA A 90 10.76 -11.25 -2.48
C ALA A 90 9.57 -11.72 -1.64
N LEU A 91 8.47 -12.13 -2.31
CA LEU A 91 7.31 -12.73 -1.66
C LEU A 91 7.70 -13.92 -0.77
N ALA A 92 8.50 -14.85 -1.27
CA ALA A 92 8.98 -15.99 -0.50
C ALA A 92 9.83 -15.58 0.71
N SER A 93 10.68 -14.56 0.57
CA SER A 93 11.49 -14.06 1.69
C SER A 93 10.61 -13.50 2.80
N LYS A 94 9.55 -12.77 2.44
CA LYS A 94 8.58 -12.25 3.42
C LYS A 94 7.71 -13.36 4.00
N ALA A 95 7.23 -14.27 3.16
CA ALA A 95 6.40 -15.39 3.59
C ALA A 95 7.12 -16.32 4.56
N THR A 96 8.43 -16.52 4.41
CA THR A 96 9.18 -17.51 5.20
C THR A 96 10.08 -16.90 6.26
N GLY A 97 10.30 -15.59 6.26
CA GLY A 97 11.36 -14.93 7.03
C GLY A 97 12.78 -15.19 6.50
N TYR A 98 12.97 -16.05 5.49
CA TYR A 98 14.29 -16.41 4.97
C TYR A 98 14.80 -15.33 3.99
N PRO A 99 15.94 -14.64 4.25
CA PRO A 99 16.37 -13.50 3.44
C PRO A 99 17.12 -13.92 2.15
N ILE A 100 16.38 -14.42 1.15
CA ILE A 100 16.92 -15.05 -0.08
C ILE A 100 18.01 -14.20 -0.75
N ALA A 101 17.75 -12.91 -1.01
CA ALA A 101 18.69 -12.05 -1.70
C ALA A 101 20.00 -11.84 -0.93
N ARG A 102 19.93 -11.74 0.40
CA ARG A 102 21.11 -11.55 1.25
C ARG A 102 21.95 -12.82 1.34
N VAL A 103 21.31 -13.98 1.45
CA VAL A 103 21.99 -15.27 1.44
C VAL A 103 22.63 -15.52 0.07
N ALA A 104 21.91 -15.27 -1.03
CA ALA A 104 22.42 -15.39 -2.38
C ALA A 104 23.65 -14.50 -2.62
N ALA A 105 23.65 -13.26 -2.12
CA ALA A 105 24.80 -12.35 -2.23
C ALA A 105 26.04 -12.87 -1.48
N LYS A 106 25.85 -13.55 -0.33
CA LYS A 106 26.96 -14.16 0.41
C LYS A 106 27.50 -15.41 -0.29
N ILE A 107 26.62 -16.23 -0.88
CA ILE A 107 27.02 -17.38 -1.71
C ILE A 107 27.85 -16.92 -2.91
N ALA A 108 27.45 -15.83 -3.57
CA ALA A 108 28.16 -15.28 -4.73
C ALA A 108 29.62 -14.85 -4.43
N VAL A 109 29.97 -14.63 -3.16
CA VAL A 109 31.36 -14.34 -2.74
C VAL A 109 32.07 -15.55 -2.11
N GLY A 110 31.53 -16.75 -2.33
CA GLY A 110 32.15 -18.03 -1.95
C GLY A 110 31.77 -18.57 -0.57
N ARG A 111 30.74 -18.03 0.09
CA ARG A 111 30.20 -18.62 1.33
C ARG A 111 29.31 -19.82 1.02
N THR A 112 29.26 -20.79 1.93
CA THR A 112 28.33 -21.93 1.84
C THR A 112 27.14 -21.76 2.79
N LEU A 113 26.04 -22.46 2.56
CA LEU A 113 24.80 -22.32 3.33
C LEU A 113 24.97 -22.69 4.81
N ASP A 114 25.82 -23.67 5.12
CA ASP A 114 26.12 -24.12 6.48
C ASP A 114 26.96 -23.12 7.27
N GLU A 115 27.80 -22.32 6.60
CA GLU A 115 28.58 -21.22 7.20
C GLU A 115 27.72 -20.00 7.55
N LEU A 116 26.54 -19.88 6.94
CA LEU A 116 25.66 -18.73 7.10
C LEU A 116 24.68 -18.97 8.24
N MET A 117 24.65 -18.08 9.22
CA MET A 117 23.66 -18.13 10.29
C MET A 117 22.27 -17.72 9.76
N ASN A 118 21.24 -18.44 10.17
CA ASN A 118 19.84 -18.03 10.02
C ASN A 118 19.58 -16.81 10.92
N SER A 119 19.35 -15.65 10.30
CA SER A 119 19.12 -14.40 11.03
C SER A 119 17.83 -14.39 11.85
N VAL A 120 16.90 -15.32 11.59
CA VAL A 120 15.60 -15.35 12.28
C VAL A 120 15.71 -16.01 13.66
N THR A 121 16.31 -17.19 13.70
CA THR A 121 16.49 -17.96 14.94
C THR A 121 17.81 -17.63 15.65
N GLY A 122 18.83 -17.20 14.93
CA GLY A 122 20.18 -16.93 15.48
C GLY A 122 20.91 -18.16 16.02
N GLN A 123 20.30 -19.35 15.94
CA GLN A 123 20.79 -20.61 16.49
C GLN A 123 21.01 -21.70 15.43
N THR A 124 20.43 -21.52 14.23
CA THR A 124 20.50 -22.49 13.13
C THR A 124 21.28 -21.90 11.94
N SER A 125 21.74 -22.74 11.02
CA SER A 125 22.36 -22.29 9.77
C SER A 125 21.30 -21.94 8.71
N ALA A 126 21.71 -21.37 7.58
CA ALA A 126 20.86 -21.11 6.43
C ALA A 126 20.63 -22.38 5.59
N ALA A 127 21.26 -23.51 5.92
CA ALA A 127 21.13 -24.79 5.23
C ALA A 127 19.90 -25.59 5.68
N PHE A 128 18.70 -25.02 5.53
CA PHE A 128 17.43 -25.68 5.87
C PHE A 128 16.29 -25.27 4.93
N GLU A 129 15.19 -26.01 4.95
CA GLU A 129 13.96 -25.65 4.24
C GLU A 129 12.95 -25.10 5.27
N PRO A 130 12.51 -23.83 5.15
CA PRO A 130 11.54 -23.25 6.07
C PRO A 130 10.23 -24.03 6.17
N ALA A 131 9.67 -24.05 7.38
CA ALA A 131 8.34 -24.57 7.67
C ALA A 131 7.43 -23.42 8.12
N LEU A 132 6.22 -23.38 7.58
CA LEU A 132 5.23 -22.34 7.87
C LEU A 132 4.03 -22.99 8.56
N ASP A 133 3.61 -22.42 9.69
CA ASP A 133 2.42 -22.78 10.45
C ASP A 133 1.28 -21.76 10.24
N TYR A 134 1.34 -21.05 9.11
CA TYR A 134 0.37 -20.07 8.64
C TYR A 134 0.24 -20.14 7.11
N CYS A 135 -0.79 -19.46 6.60
CA CYS A 135 -1.04 -19.27 5.18
C CYS A 135 -0.75 -17.82 4.80
N VAL A 136 0.03 -17.65 3.74
CA VAL A 136 0.31 -16.37 3.13
C VAL A 136 -0.49 -16.26 1.84
N VAL A 137 -1.22 -15.16 1.66
CA VAL A 137 -1.98 -14.88 0.44
C VAL A 137 -1.46 -13.59 -0.18
N LYS A 138 -1.05 -13.67 -1.45
CA LYS A 138 -0.71 -12.53 -2.29
C LYS A 138 -1.83 -12.27 -3.29
N ILE A 139 -2.22 -11.01 -3.44
CA ILE A 139 -3.13 -10.55 -4.50
C ILE A 139 -2.44 -9.44 -5.30
N PRO A 140 -2.45 -9.50 -6.65
CA PRO A 140 -1.93 -8.41 -7.47
C PRO A 140 -2.78 -7.14 -7.35
N ARG A 141 -2.16 -5.98 -7.59
CA ARG A 141 -2.84 -4.68 -7.72
C ARG A 141 -2.77 -4.23 -9.18
N TRP A 142 -3.93 -4.16 -9.84
CA TRP A 142 -4.03 -3.75 -11.25
C TRP A 142 -4.40 -2.28 -11.43
N PRO A 143 -3.92 -1.57 -12.46
CA PRO A 143 -4.15 -0.14 -12.65
C PRO A 143 -5.42 0.20 -13.46
N PHE A 144 -6.41 -0.69 -13.53
CA PHE A 144 -7.61 -0.48 -14.37
C PHE A 144 -8.50 0.67 -13.91
N ASP A 145 -8.30 1.16 -12.68
CA ASP A 145 -8.91 2.39 -12.19
C ASP A 145 -8.39 3.66 -12.89
N LYS A 146 -7.19 3.59 -13.49
CA LYS A 146 -6.57 4.61 -14.35
C LYS A 146 -6.81 4.32 -15.84
N PHE A 147 -6.73 3.05 -16.24
CA PHE A 147 -6.91 2.64 -17.64
C PHE A 147 -8.27 1.99 -17.88
N ARG A 148 -9.35 2.76 -17.77
CA ARG A 148 -10.74 2.25 -17.81
C ARG A 148 -11.12 1.54 -19.12
N GLN A 149 -10.48 1.90 -20.23
CA GLN A 149 -10.71 1.32 -21.56
C GLN A 149 -9.73 0.19 -21.90
N ALA A 150 -8.75 -0.09 -21.03
CA ALA A 150 -7.82 -1.18 -21.28
C ALA A 150 -8.52 -2.54 -21.19
N ASP A 151 -8.02 -3.51 -21.96
CA ASP A 151 -8.45 -4.89 -21.83
C ASP A 151 -8.10 -5.43 -20.44
N ARG A 152 -9.13 -5.83 -19.69
CA ARG A 152 -9.04 -6.34 -18.32
C ARG A 152 -8.82 -7.86 -18.26
N THR A 153 -8.78 -8.53 -19.40
CA THR A 153 -8.51 -9.97 -19.47
C THR A 153 -7.09 -10.25 -18.98
N LEU A 154 -6.93 -11.20 -18.06
CA LEU A 154 -5.61 -11.62 -17.58
C LEU A 154 -5.12 -12.82 -18.39
N GLY A 155 -3.83 -12.83 -18.69
CA GLY A 155 -3.19 -13.85 -19.51
C GLY A 155 -1.73 -14.01 -19.13
N SER A 156 -0.90 -14.53 -20.04
CA SER A 156 0.54 -14.71 -19.80
C SER A 156 1.35 -13.40 -19.76
N GLN A 157 0.77 -12.28 -20.20
CA GLN A 157 1.39 -10.96 -20.08
C GLN A 157 0.87 -10.27 -18.81
N MET A 158 1.80 -9.93 -17.92
CA MET A 158 1.49 -9.23 -16.67
C MET A 158 0.95 -7.82 -16.92
N LYS A 159 -0.11 -7.45 -16.19
CA LYS A 159 -0.74 -6.12 -16.20
C LYS A 159 -0.78 -5.47 -14.81
N ALA A 160 -0.52 -6.22 -13.73
CA ALA A 160 -0.45 -5.67 -12.38
C ALA A 160 0.73 -4.69 -12.22
N THR A 161 0.53 -3.65 -11.41
CA THR A 161 1.56 -2.63 -11.10
C THR A 161 2.19 -2.81 -9.73
N GLY A 162 1.60 -3.67 -8.89
CA GLY A 162 2.10 -4.00 -7.56
C GLY A 162 1.35 -5.21 -6.99
N GLU A 163 1.54 -5.48 -5.71
CA GLU A 163 0.91 -6.59 -5.01
C GLU A 163 0.81 -6.34 -3.51
N VAL A 164 -0.11 -7.04 -2.88
CA VAL A 164 -0.27 -7.09 -1.42
C VAL A 164 0.04 -8.48 -0.93
N MET A 165 0.44 -8.59 0.33
CA MET A 165 0.60 -9.84 1.04
C MET A 165 -0.11 -9.76 2.39
N ALA A 166 -0.85 -10.81 2.73
CA ALA A 166 -1.40 -10.99 4.07
C ALA A 166 -1.05 -12.37 4.62
N ILE A 167 -0.94 -12.45 5.94
CA ILE A 167 -0.60 -13.67 6.68
C ILE A 167 -1.70 -13.92 7.70
N ASP A 168 -2.15 -15.18 7.79
CA ASP A 168 -3.08 -15.64 8.83
C ASP A 168 -2.96 -17.16 9.00
N ARG A 169 -3.52 -17.71 10.08
CA ARG A 169 -3.56 -19.15 10.38
C ARG A 169 -4.51 -19.94 9.48
N SER A 170 -5.40 -19.25 8.77
CA SER A 170 -6.31 -19.86 7.79
C SER A 170 -6.29 -19.13 6.46
N PHE A 171 -6.50 -19.89 5.36
CA PHE A 171 -6.63 -19.29 4.04
C PHE A 171 -7.81 -18.31 3.96
N GLU A 172 -8.95 -18.65 4.57
CA GLU A 172 -10.13 -17.79 4.60
C GLU A 172 -9.79 -16.40 5.16
N ALA A 173 -9.11 -16.36 6.30
CA ALA A 173 -8.74 -15.10 6.96
C ALA A 173 -7.61 -14.36 6.24
N ALA A 174 -6.56 -15.07 5.80
CA ALA A 174 -5.48 -14.47 5.02
C ALA A 174 -6.00 -13.84 3.71
N LEU A 175 -6.93 -14.50 3.03
CA LEU A 175 -7.56 -13.96 1.82
C LEU A 175 -8.37 -12.69 2.13
N GLN A 176 -9.17 -12.68 3.18
CA GLN A 176 -9.94 -11.48 3.55
C GLN A 176 -9.04 -10.31 3.96
N LYS A 177 -7.96 -10.57 4.72
CA LYS A 177 -6.92 -9.57 5.03
C LYS A 177 -6.25 -9.05 3.74
N ALA A 178 -5.92 -9.92 2.79
CA ALA A 178 -5.33 -9.51 1.52
C ALA A 178 -6.29 -8.63 0.70
N VAL A 179 -7.58 -8.96 0.64
CA VAL A 179 -8.59 -8.13 -0.05
C VAL A 179 -8.69 -6.74 0.59
N ARG A 180 -8.73 -6.66 1.93
CA ARG A 180 -8.73 -5.38 2.67
C ARG A 180 -7.49 -4.53 2.38
N SER A 181 -6.36 -5.18 2.08
CA SER A 181 -5.07 -4.56 1.85
C SER A 181 -4.91 -3.97 0.44
N LEU A 182 -5.80 -4.30 -0.52
CA LEU A 182 -5.64 -3.95 -1.94
C LEU A 182 -5.66 -2.46 -2.27
N GLU A 183 -6.09 -1.61 -1.33
CA GLU A 183 -6.23 -0.16 -1.55
C GLU A 183 -7.09 0.14 -2.80
N THR A 184 -8.24 -0.54 -2.88
CA THR A 184 -9.28 -0.33 -3.91
C THR A 184 -10.60 0.10 -3.26
N ASP A 185 -11.56 0.46 -4.09
CA ASP A 185 -12.93 0.76 -3.64
C ASP A 185 -13.62 -0.52 -3.11
N GLN A 186 -13.19 -1.71 -3.56
CA GLN A 186 -13.67 -3.02 -3.12
C GLN A 186 -12.88 -3.52 -1.89
N ARG A 187 -13.26 -3.05 -0.71
CA ARG A 187 -12.51 -3.37 0.52
C ARG A 187 -12.91 -4.68 1.20
N ASP A 188 -13.88 -5.40 0.66
CA ASP A 188 -14.27 -6.75 1.09
C ASP A 188 -14.81 -7.57 -0.09
N LEU A 189 -15.22 -8.81 0.19
CA LEU A 189 -15.73 -9.72 -0.82
C LEU A 189 -17.20 -9.48 -1.18
N LEU A 190 -17.93 -8.58 -0.49
CA LEU A 190 -19.37 -8.37 -0.67
C LEU A 190 -19.72 -7.57 -1.93
N TRP A 191 -18.76 -6.79 -2.45
CA TRP A 191 -18.98 -5.99 -3.65
C TRP A 191 -19.36 -6.85 -4.86
N GLU A 192 -20.32 -6.38 -5.65
CA GLU A 192 -20.75 -7.02 -6.89
C GLU A 192 -20.91 -5.98 -8.01
N ASP A 193 -20.53 -6.35 -9.25
CA ASP A 193 -20.80 -5.53 -10.42
C ASP A 193 -22.32 -5.53 -10.72
N PRO A 194 -22.97 -4.37 -10.86
CA PRO A 194 -24.39 -4.29 -11.25
C PRO A 194 -24.75 -5.05 -12.54
N ALA A 195 -23.80 -5.23 -13.45
CA ALA A 195 -23.97 -6.01 -14.68
C ALA A 195 -24.16 -7.51 -14.43
N TRP A 196 -23.76 -8.03 -13.26
CA TRP A 196 -23.94 -9.44 -12.86
C TRP A 196 -25.37 -9.78 -12.42
N LYS A 197 -26.32 -8.86 -12.61
CA LYS A 197 -27.75 -9.20 -12.65
C LYS A 197 -28.07 -10.14 -13.82
N ASP A 198 -27.29 -10.05 -14.89
CA ASP A 198 -27.30 -11.04 -15.98
C ASP A 198 -26.39 -12.23 -15.59
N PRO A 199 -26.94 -13.44 -15.40
CA PRO A 199 -26.17 -14.62 -15.01
C PRO A 199 -25.04 -14.97 -16.00
N GLU A 200 -25.24 -14.76 -17.31
CA GLU A 200 -24.18 -15.09 -18.28
C GLU A 200 -23.01 -14.13 -18.19
N ARG A 201 -23.26 -12.85 -17.89
CA ARG A 201 -22.16 -11.89 -17.63
C ARG A 201 -21.37 -12.28 -16.39
N LEU A 202 -22.04 -12.71 -15.34
CA LEU A 202 -21.37 -13.21 -14.13
C LEU A 202 -20.50 -14.43 -14.44
N LEU A 203 -21.06 -15.43 -15.14
CA LEU A 203 -20.33 -16.64 -15.49
C LEU A 203 -19.19 -16.39 -16.48
N ASP A 204 -19.31 -15.41 -17.39
CA ASP A 204 -18.20 -15.01 -18.26
C ASP A 204 -17.00 -14.50 -17.44
N HIS A 205 -17.25 -13.71 -16.38
CA HIS A 205 -16.19 -13.26 -15.46
C HIS A 205 -15.60 -14.39 -14.61
N VAL A 206 -16.34 -15.49 -14.39
CA VAL A 206 -15.81 -16.70 -13.75
C VAL A 206 -14.94 -17.49 -14.73
N ARG A 207 -15.41 -17.69 -15.97
CA ARG A 207 -14.73 -18.48 -17.00
C ARG A 207 -13.44 -17.81 -17.47
N ARG A 208 -13.46 -16.50 -17.69
CA ARG A 208 -12.33 -15.76 -18.26
C ARG A 208 -11.57 -15.02 -17.16
N PRO A 209 -10.26 -15.28 -16.99
CA PRO A 209 -9.44 -14.54 -16.04
C PRO A 209 -9.53 -13.02 -16.24
N ASN A 210 -9.82 -12.30 -15.17
CA ASN A 210 -9.93 -10.84 -15.11
C ASN A 210 -9.69 -10.38 -13.66
N ASP A 211 -9.51 -9.08 -13.46
CA ASP A 211 -9.22 -8.50 -12.13
C ASP A 211 -10.42 -8.55 -11.15
N LEU A 212 -11.64 -8.80 -11.62
CA LEU A 212 -12.85 -8.91 -10.79
C LEU A 212 -13.27 -10.37 -10.52
N ARG A 213 -12.50 -11.35 -11.00
CA ARG A 213 -12.88 -12.78 -10.98
C ARG A 213 -13.13 -13.32 -9.57
N LEU A 214 -12.36 -12.88 -8.57
CA LEU A 214 -12.55 -13.28 -7.18
C LEU A 214 -13.95 -12.90 -6.67
N TRP A 215 -14.40 -11.68 -6.95
CA TRP A 215 -15.74 -11.21 -6.60
C TRP A 215 -16.84 -11.90 -7.43
N ALA A 216 -16.57 -12.22 -8.70
CA ALA A 216 -17.50 -13.00 -9.52
C ALA A 216 -17.72 -14.41 -8.94
N LEU A 217 -16.67 -15.05 -8.41
CA LEU A 217 -16.78 -16.36 -7.75
C LEU A 217 -17.64 -16.30 -6.49
N THR A 218 -17.42 -15.32 -5.61
CA THR A 218 -18.22 -15.16 -4.38
C THR A 218 -19.67 -14.78 -4.69
N ALA A 219 -19.89 -13.90 -5.67
CA ALA A 219 -21.21 -13.54 -6.17
C ALA A 219 -21.98 -14.75 -6.77
N ALA A 220 -21.29 -15.63 -7.49
CA ALA A 220 -21.87 -16.86 -8.02
C ALA A 220 -22.21 -17.84 -6.88
N LEU A 221 -21.31 -18.02 -5.91
CA LEU A 221 -21.60 -18.82 -4.72
C LEU A 221 -22.85 -18.31 -3.97
N ARG A 222 -23.00 -16.99 -3.80
CA ARG A 222 -24.21 -16.38 -3.20
C ARG A 222 -25.48 -16.72 -3.98
N ARG A 223 -25.39 -16.84 -5.31
CA ARG A 223 -26.50 -17.23 -6.20
C ARG A 223 -26.76 -18.74 -6.28
N GLY A 224 -26.02 -19.55 -5.54
CA GLY A 224 -26.30 -20.99 -5.37
C GLY A 224 -25.42 -21.94 -6.18
N TYR A 225 -24.60 -21.44 -7.12
CA TYR A 225 -23.61 -22.26 -7.83
C TYR A 225 -22.71 -23.00 -6.86
N THR A 226 -22.43 -24.27 -7.14
CA THR A 226 -21.60 -25.15 -6.31
C THR A 226 -20.11 -24.86 -6.50
N PRO A 227 -19.26 -25.13 -5.48
CA PRO A 227 -17.80 -25.03 -5.63
C PRO A 227 -17.25 -25.83 -6.82
N GLU A 228 -17.82 -27.00 -7.07
CA GLU A 228 -17.44 -27.91 -8.15
C GLU A 228 -17.77 -27.33 -9.53
N GLU A 229 -18.98 -26.78 -9.72
CA GLU A 229 -19.36 -26.10 -10.96
C GLU A 229 -18.43 -24.91 -11.25
N LEU A 230 -18.11 -24.11 -10.24
CA LEU A 230 -17.23 -22.96 -10.40
C LEU A 230 -15.78 -23.37 -10.67
N SER A 231 -15.32 -24.46 -10.06
CA SER A 231 -14.00 -25.04 -10.34
C SER A 231 -13.92 -25.52 -11.80
N GLU A 232 -14.93 -26.23 -12.29
CA GLU A 232 -14.98 -26.69 -13.68
C GLU A 232 -14.99 -25.52 -14.67
N LEU A 233 -15.75 -24.46 -14.37
CA LEU A 233 -15.82 -23.27 -15.22
C LEU A 233 -14.53 -22.45 -15.23
N SER A 234 -13.82 -22.38 -14.11
CA SER A 234 -12.69 -21.47 -13.93
C SER A 234 -11.32 -22.14 -14.06
N GLY A 235 -11.25 -23.44 -13.87
CA GLY A 235 -10.00 -24.19 -13.70
C GLY A 235 -9.32 -23.98 -12.34
N ILE A 236 -9.91 -23.19 -11.43
CA ILE A 236 -9.41 -23.00 -10.06
C ILE A 236 -9.68 -24.27 -9.26
N ASP A 237 -8.71 -24.72 -8.46
CA ASP A 237 -8.84 -25.98 -7.71
C ASP A 237 -10.08 -25.98 -6.78
N PRO A 238 -10.83 -27.11 -6.69
CA PRO A 238 -12.01 -27.22 -5.83
C PRO A 238 -11.74 -26.90 -4.36
N TRP A 239 -10.51 -27.07 -3.87
CA TRP A 239 -10.14 -26.67 -2.52
C TRP A 239 -10.42 -25.18 -2.31
N PHE A 240 -9.94 -24.32 -3.21
CA PHE A 240 -10.12 -22.87 -3.11
C PHE A 240 -11.60 -22.47 -3.24
N THR A 241 -12.33 -23.02 -4.21
CA THR A 241 -13.75 -22.67 -4.39
C THR A 241 -14.60 -23.12 -3.18
N ARG A 242 -14.26 -24.25 -2.53
CA ARG A 242 -14.89 -24.68 -1.28
C ARG A 242 -14.53 -23.77 -0.11
N LYS A 243 -13.31 -23.24 -0.05
CA LYS A 243 -12.92 -22.23 0.94
C LYS A 243 -13.71 -20.93 0.77
N LEU A 244 -13.86 -20.44 -0.46
CA LEU A 244 -14.73 -19.28 -0.75
C LEU A 244 -16.18 -19.55 -0.34
N ARG A 245 -16.67 -20.78 -0.55
CA ARG A 245 -18.02 -21.18 -0.10
C ARG A 245 -18.19 -21.07 1.41
N ARG A 246 -17.17 -21.40 2.21
CA ARG A 246 -17.22 -21.27 3.68
C ARG A 246 -17.42 -19.82 4.10
N ILE A 247 -16.69 -18.88 3.47
CA ILE A 247 -16.86 -17.44 3.69
C ILE A 247 -18.30 -17.05 3.37
N VAL A 248 -18.83 -17.41 2.20
CA VAL A 248 -20.21 -17.09 1.79
C VAL A 248 -21.27 -17.75 2.69
N CYS A 249 -21.00 -18.93 3.25
CA CYS A 249 -21.89 -19.55 4.23
C CYS A 249 -21.92 -18.75 5.55
N LEU A 250 -20.77 -18.24 6.01
CA LEU A 250 -20.71 -17.36 7.18
C LEU A 250 -21.41 -16.02 6.90
N GLU A 251 -21.22 -15.42 5.73
CA GLU A 251 -21.97 -14.22 5.31
C GLU A 251 -23.48 -14.42 5.50
N ARG A 252 -24.01 -15.55 4.99
CA ARG A 252 -25.43 -15.88 5.10
C ARG A 252 -25.89 -16.07 6.55
N ARG A 253 -25.10 -16.75 7.38
CA ARG A 253 -25.42 -16.93 8.80
C ARG A 253 -25.47 -15.59 9.53
N ILE A 254 -24.48 -14.72 9.32
CA ILE A 254 -24.42 -13.37 9.94
C ILE A 254 -25.63 -12.51 9.53
N THR A 255 -26.13 -12.66 8.30
CA THR A 255 -27.31 -11.93 7.83
C THR A 255 -28.63 -12.51 8.34
N GLN A 256 -28.71 -13.81 8.60
CA GLN A 256 -29.97 -14.50 8.95
C GLN A 256 -30.16 -14.74 10.45
N GLU A 257 -29.06 -14.87 11.18
CA GLU A 257 -29.02 -15.15 12.61
C GLU A 257 -28.66 -13.87 13.38
N PRO A 258 -29.13 -13.69 14.63
CA PRO A 258 -28.58 -12.67 15.51
C PRO A 258 -27.07 -12.88 15.67
N LEU A 259 -26.29 -11.81 15.61
CA LEU A 259 -24.83 -11.86 15.78
C LEU A 259 -24.51 -12.21 17.25
N SER A 260 -24.52 -13.50 17.61
CA SER A 260 -24.11 -14.00 18.93
C SER A 260 -22.59 -13.89 19.10
N ASP A 261 -22.11 -14.05 20.33
CA ASP A 261 -20.68 -14.00 20.61
C ASP A 261 -19.94 -15.17 19.96
N GLU A 262 -20.56 -16.35 19.87
CA GLU A 262 -20.00 -17.50 19.16
C GLU A 262 -19.87 -17.24 17.65
N LEU A 263 -20.91 -16.67 17.03
CA LEU A 263 -20.88 -16.32 15.61
C LEU A 263 -19.90 -15.18 15.32
N LEU A 264 -19.82 -14.20 16.21
CA LEU A 264 -18.85 -13.11 16.14
C LEU A 264 -17.43 -13.66 16.20
N TRP A 265 -17.12 -14.55 17.15
CA TRP A 265 -15.83 -15.22 17.26
C TRP A 265 -15.49 -16.04 16.01
N GLU A 266 -16.43 -16.87 15.54
CA GLU A 266 -16.27 -17.66 14.31
C GLU A 266 -15.98 -16.77 13.10
N ALA A 267 -16.68 -15.64 12.97
CA ALA A 267 -16.48 -14.71 11.86
C ALA A 267 -15.13 -13.97 11.95
N LYS A 268 -14.69 -13.55 13.15
CA LYS A 268 -13.35 -12.95 13.32
C LYS A 268 -12.24 -13.92 12.99
N ARG A 269 -12.36 -15.20 13.39
CA ARG A 269 -11.41 -16.27 13.01
C ARG A 269 -11.40 -16.58 11.51
N ALA A 270 -12.50 -16.31 10.81
CA ALA A 270 -12.56 -16.39 9.36
C ALA A 270 -12.04 -15.12 8.66
N GLY A 271 -11.64 -14.08 9.40
CA GLY A 271 -11.04 -12.84 8.89
C GLY A 271 -12.02 -11.73 8.52
N PHE A 272 -13.29 -11.80 8.95
CA PHE A 272 -14.26 -10.73 8.69
C PHE A 272 -13.87 -9.44 9.43
N ALA A 273 -13.81 -8.33 8.71
CA ALA A 273 -13.66 -6.99 9.30
C ALA A 273 -14.95 -6.56 10.02
N ASP A 274 -14.81 -5.72 11.04
CA ASP A 274 -15.93 -5.18 11.83
C ASP A 274 -16.92 -4.43 10.93
N ARG A 275 -16.43 -3.72 9.90
CA ARG A 275 -17.30 -3.07 8.90
C ARG A 275 -18.10 -4.07 8.06
N THR A 276 -17.53 -5.22 7.73
CA THR A 276 -18.19 -6.23 6.91
C THR A 276 -19.24 -6.94 7.75
N LEU A 277 -18.93 -7.23 9.02
CA LEU A 277 -19.90 -7.70 10.00
C LEU A 277 -21.06 -6.70 10.19
N SER A 278 -20.74 -5.41 10.27
CA SER A 278 -21.74 -4.34 10.38
C SER A 278 -22.68 -4.32 9.17
N ALA A 279 -22.13 -4.36 7.95
CA ALA A 279 -22.90 -4.40 6.72
C ALA A 279 -23.81 -5.63 6.60
N LEU A 280 -23.38 -6.78 7.10
CA LEU A 280 -24.14 -8.04 7.03
C LEU A 280 -25.20 -8.18 8.11
N SER A 281 -24.90 -7.76 9.35
CA SER A 281 -25.77 -7.95 10.51
C SER A 281 -26.70 -6.76 10.79
N GLY A 282 -26.39 -5.57 10.25
CA GLY A 282 -27.06 -4.31 10.55
C GLY A 282 -26.67 -3.69 11.89
N VAL A 283 -25.78 -4.32 12.66
CA VAL A 283 -25.26 -3.79 13.94
C VAL A 283 -24.19 -2.71 13.64
N PRO A 284 -24.21 -1.54 14.32
CA PRO A 284 -23.18 -0.52 14.13
C PRO A 284 -21.75 -1.04 14.37
N VAL A 285 -20.78 -0.53 13.60
CA VAL A 285 -19.37 -0.98 13.67
C VAL A 285 -18.76 -0.74 15.05
N GLU A 286 -19.11 0.37 15.70
CA GLU A 286 -18.65 0.72 17.05
C GLU A 286 -19.18 -0.26 18.09
N GLU A 287 -20.42 -0.73 17.93
CA GLU A 287 -21.02 -1.72 18.83
C GLU A 287 -20.36 -3.09 18.64
N ILE A 288 -20.11 -3.52 17.41
CA ILE A 288 -19.38 -4.77 17.12
C ILE A 288 -17.99 -4.74 17.77
N ARG A 289 -17.26 -3.64 17.59
CA ARG A 289 -15.94 -3.45 18.19
C ARG A 289 -15.99 -3.47 19.72
N HIS A 290 -16.97 -2.79 20.32
CA HIS A 290 -17.14 -2.80 21.77
C HIS A 290 -17.45 -4.20 22.31
N ARG A 291 -18.37 -4.93 21.66
CA ARG A 291 -18.71 -6.30 22.02
C ARG A 291 -17.52 -7.24 21.93
N ARG A 292 -16.70 -7.11 20.87
CA ARG A 292 -15.43 -7.84 20.73
C ARG A 292 -14.54 -7.63 21.95
N TRP A 293 -14.28 -6.38 22.34
CA TRP A 293 -13.43 -6.07 23.48
C TRP A 293 -14.00 -6.59 24.80
N GLN A 294 -15.31 -6.39 25.04
CA GLN A 294 -15.97 -6.91 26.24
C GLN A 294 -15.88 -8.44 26.36
N ALA A 295 -15.97 -9.15 25.25
CA ALA A 295 -15.87 -10.60 25.19
C ALA A 295 -14.41 -11.11 25.18
N GLY A 296 -13.42 -10.22 25.14
CA GLY A 296 -12.01 -10.59 24.99
C GLY A 296 -11.65 -11.12 23.59
N PHE A 297 -12.52 -10.92 22.59
CA PHE A 297 -12.27 -11.31 21.21
C PHE A 297 -11.37 -10.28 20.54
N VAL A 298 -10.09 -10.34 20.86
CA VAL A 298 -9.05 -9.47 20.33
C VAL A 298 -8.08 -10.29 19.49
N PRO A 299 -7.44 -9.70 18.47
CA PRO A 299 -6.39 -10.42 17.76
C PRO A 299 -5.21 -10.64 18.70
N VAL A 300 -4.57 -11.80 18.56
CA VAL A 300 -3.21 -12.05 19.04
C VAL A 300 -2.25 -11.88 17.87
N TYR A 301 -0.98 -11.64 18.18
CA TYR A 301 0.06 -11.45 17.18
C TYR A 301 1.05 -12.60 17.23
N LYS A 302 1.21 -13.27 16.09
CA LYS A 302 2.08 -14.42 15.89
C LYS A 302 3.32 -14.02 15.12
N MET A 303 4.44 -14.68 15.40
CA MET A 303 5.74 -14.39 14.81
C MET A 303 5.96 -15.16 13.51
N VAL A 304 6.62 -14.52 12.54
CA VAL A 304 7.20 -15.20 11.38
C VAL A 304 8.60 -15.70 11.78
N ASP A 305 8.74 -17.00 12.02
CA ASP A 305 9.93 -17.59 12.66
C ASP A 305 10.75 -18.54 11.78
N THR A 306 10.34 -18.74 10.52
CA THR A 306 10.93 -19.66 9.52
C THR A 306 10.88 -21.17 9.85
N CYS A 307 10.43 -21.57 11.04
CA CYS A 307 10.56 -22.94 11.55
C CYS A 307 9.31 -23.50 12.24
N ALA A 308 8.17 -22.81 12.18
CA ALA A 308 6.91 -23.29 12.75
C ALA A 308 7.04 -23.64 14.25
N ALA A 309 7.64 -22.71 15.00
CA ALA A 309 7.91 -22.77 16.44
C ALA A 309 8.81 -23.93 16.90
N GLU A 310 9.54 -24.60 16.00
CA GLU A 310 10.54 -25.62 16.39
C GLU A 310 11.69 -25.01 17.21
N PHE A 311 12.08 -23.77 16.89
CA PHE A 311 13.12 -23.01 17.57
C PHE A 311 12.59 -21.65 18.03
N GLU A 312 13.14 -21.14 19.13
CA GLU A 312 12.87 -19.77 19.57
C GLU A 312 13.44 -18.78 18.52
N ALA A 313 12.57 -17.94 17.99
CA ALA A 313 12.95 -16.84 17.11
C ALA A 313 12.93 -15.51 17.86
N ALA A 314 13.83 -14.61 17.46
CA ALA A 314 13.96 -13.28 18.05
C ALA A 314 13.59 -12.17 17.05
N THR A 315 12.93 -12.53 15.94
CA THR A 315 12.61 -11.56 14.89
C THR A 315 11.45 -10.67 15.27
N PRO A 316 11.54 -9.38 14.96
CA PRO A 316 10.50 -8.43 15.28
C PRO A 316 9.36 -8.46 14.24
N TYR A 317 9.02 -9.62 13.67
CA TYR A 317 8.13 -9.75 12.51
C TYR A 317 6.84 -10.49 12.89
N PHE A 318 5.72 -9.77 12.89
CA PHE A 318 4.42 -10.25 13.36
C PHE A 318 3.28 -10.08 12.36
N TYR A 319 2.22 -10.88 12.57
CA TYR A 319 0.92 -10.74 11.93
C TYR A 319 -0.20 -11.05 12.93
N SER A 320 -1.36 -10.42 12.75
CA SER A 320 -2.55 -10.64 13.57
C SER A 320 -3.28 -11.92 13.18
N THR A 321 -3.86 -12.60 14.16
CA THR A 321 -4.80 -13.72 13.99
C THR A 321 -5.73 -13.80 15.20
N TYR A 322 -6.88 -14.46 15.06
CA TYR A 322 -7.77 -14.75 16.18
C TYR A 322 -7.50 -16.16 16.71
N GLU A 323 -6.51 -16.24 17.60
CA GLU A 323 -6.11 -17.44 18.36
C GLU A 323 -5.89 -17.08 19.83
N ASP A 324 -5.35 -18.00 20.61
CA ASP A 324 -5.28 -17.89 22.08
C ASP A 324 -3.97 -17.25 22.59
N GLU A 325 -2.82 -17.59 22.00
CA GLU A 325 -1.50 -17.17 22.49
C GLU A 325 -0.92 -16.00 21.70
N ASP A 326 -0.44 -14.97 22.40
CA ASP A 326 0.24 -13.81 21.83
C ASP A 326 1.77 -13.93 21.97
N GLU A 327 2.49 -13.72 20.88
CA GLU A 327 3.95 -13.85 20.80
C GLU A 327 4.65 -12.47 20.69
N ALA A 328 3.88 -11.38 20.71
CA ALA A 328 4.39 -10.03 20.51
C ALA A 328 4.26 -9.23 21.81
N SER A 329 5.08 -9.53 22.83
CA SER A 329 5.07 -8.68 24.04
C SER A 329 5.34 -7.21 23.70
N PRO A 330 4.55 -6.24 24.19
CA PRO A 330 4.69 -4.83 23.82
C PRO A 330 6.10 -4.27 24.05
N LEU A 331 6.58 -3.41 23.14
CA LEU A 331 7.91 -2.83 23.28
C LEU A 331 8.01 -1.91 24.52
N PRO A 332 9.09 -1.95 25.30
CA PRO A 332 9.28 -1.00 26.40
C PRO A 332 9.70 0.38 25.91
N GLY A 333 9.43 1.42 26.71
CA GLY A 333 9.94 2.77 26.48
C GLY A 333 9.21 3.57 25.38
N PRO A 334 9.80 4.71 24.96
CA PRO A 334 9.24 5.55 23.91
C PRO A 334 9.18 4.81 22.58
N LYS A 335 8.05 4.91 21.89
CA LYS A 335 7.80 4.27 20.61
C LYS A 335 6.86 5.09 19.75
N ALA A 336 6.94 4.93 18.43
CA ALA A 336 6.03 5.56 17.48
C ALA A 336 5.80 4.61 16.30
N ALA A 337 4.59 4.62 15.76
CA ALA A 337 4.23 3.81 14.61
C ALA A 337 4.41 4.58 13.30
N VAL A 338 5.01 3.94 12.30
CA VAL A 338 5.15 4.44 10.93
C VAL A 338 4.21 3.64 10.05
N ILE A 339 3.20 4.31 9.48
CA ILE A 339 2.27 3.68 8.55
C ILE A 339 2.87 3.72 7.15
N GLY A 340 3.05 2.54 6.57
CA GLY A 340 3.61 2.36 5.23
C GLY A 340 2.64 2.75 4.11
N SER A 341 3.07 2.48 2.88
CA SER A 341 2.30 2.84 1.69
C SER A 341 1.32 1.79 1.18
N GLY A 342 1.33 0.57 1.73
CA GLY A 342 0.60 -0.54 1.13
C GLY A 342 1.11 -0.86 -0.28
N PRO A 343 0.27 -1.47 -1.15
CA PRO A 343 0.69 -1.91 -2.47
C PRO A 343 1.11 -0.75 -3.37
N ILE A 344 2.17 -0.98 -4.15
CA ILE A 344 2.58 -0.06 -5.21
C ILE A 344 1.45 0.04 -6.26
N ARG A 345 1.15 1.28 -6.65
CA ARG A 345 0.22 1.62 -7.72
C ARG A 345 0.65 2.93 -8.40
N ILE A 346 0.12 3.21 -9.59
CA ILE A 346 0.46 4.45 -10.32
C ILE A 346 0.13 5.67 -9.46
N GLY A 347 1.14 6.51 -9.22
CA GLY A 347 1.09 7.69 -8.34
C GLY A 347 1.54 7.45 -6.90
N GLN A 348 1.62 6.19 -6.44
CA GLN A 348 2.03 5.78 -5.11
C GLN A 348 3.05 4.62 -5.21
N GLY A 349 4.31 4.99 -5.40
CA GLY A 349 5.41 4.06 -5.65
C GLY A 349 6.37 3.90 -4.47
N ILE A 350 7.59 3.46 -4.81
CA ILE A 350 8.68 3.17 -3.86
C ILE A 350 9.19 4.42 -3.12
N GLU A 351 8.85 5.62 -3.60
CA GLU A 351 9.25 6.88 -2.97
C GLU A 351 8.69 7.00 -1.55
N PHE A 352 7.47 6.51 -1.34
CA PHE A 352 6.84 6.49 -0.02
C PHE A 352 7.41 5.38 0.89
N ASP A 353 7.78 4.23 0.31
CA ASP A 353 8.51 3.20 1.06
C ASP A 353 9.88 3.71 1.55
N TYR A 354 10.62 4.42 0.69
CA TYR A 354 11.85 5.11 1.07
C TYR A 354 11.62 6.04 2.26
N CYS A 355 10.56 6.85 2.23
CA CYS A 355 10.22 7.74 3.32
C CYS A 355 9.88 6.98 4.61
N SER A 356 9.06 5.92 4.55
CA SER A 356 8.75 5.11 5.72
C SER A 356 9.99 4.46 6.33
N VAL A 357 10.90 3.90 5.52
CA VAL A 357 12.17 3.30 5.99
C VAL A 357 13.06 4.34 6.65
N LYS A 358 13.22 5.52 6.02
CA LYS A 358 14.03 6.60 6.60
C LYS A 358 13.44 7.16 7.88
N ALA A 359 12.12 7.16 8.02
CA ALA A 359 11.48 7.55 9.25
C ALA A 359 11.73 6.56 10.39
N ALA A 360 11.62 5.25 10.12
CA ALA A 360 11.92 4.22 11.10
C ALA A 360 13.38 4.28 11.58
N GLN A 361 14.33 4.47 10.65
CA GLN A 361 15.75 4.69 10.98
C GLN A 361 15.95 5.92 11.88
N ALA A 362 15.33 7.04 11.54
CA ALA A 362 15.46 8.27 12.31
C ALA A 362 14.80 8.19 13.72
N LEU A 363 13.70 7.45 13.86
CA LEU A 363 13.09 7.16 15.17
C LEU A 363 14.08 6.36 16.03
N HIS A 364 14.62 5.27 15.49
CA HIS A 364 15.59 4.42 16.19
C HIS A 364 16.83 5.22 16.63
N GLU A 365 17.41 6.03 15.74
CA GLU A 365 18.54 6.92 16.05
C GLU A 365 18.20 7.97 17.14
N ALA A 366 16.94 8.38 17.25
CA ALA A 366 16.45 9.27 18.30
C ALA A 366 16.13 8.56 19.62
N GLY A 367 16.32 7.23 19.71
CA GLY A 367 16.01 6.42 20.89
C GLY A 367 14.52 6.15 21.07
N VAL A 368 13.74 6.23 20.00
CA VAL A 368 12.30 5.91 19.95
C VAL A 368 12.12 4.66 19.11
N ALA A 369 11.53 3.60 19.68
CA ALA A 369 11.34 2.36 18.93
C ALA A 369 10.34 2.58 17.77
N ALA A 370 10.72 2.16 16.56
CA ALA A 370 9.91 2.28 15.37
C ALA A 370 9.03 1.04 15.17
N ILE A 371 7.71 1.23 15.17
CA ILE A 371 6.73 0.18 14.84
C ILE A 371 6.26 0.40 13.39
N MET A 372 6.73 -0.41 12.46
CA MET A 372 6.32 -0.37 11.05
C MET A 372 5.06 -1.19 10.81
N LEU A 373 4.06 -0.58 10.16
CA LEU A 373 2.88 -1.28 9.66
C LEU A 373 2.82 -1.14 8.14
N ASN A 374 3.01 -2.24 7.41
CA ASN A 374 2.89 -2.26 5.95
C ASN A 374 2.60 -3.68 5.44
N ASN A 375 2.05 -3.83 4.23
CA ASN A 375 1.65 -5.12 3.67
C ASN A 375 2.13 -5.36 2.22
N ASN A 376 3.08 -4.56 1.76
CA ASN A 376 3.70 -4.75 0.45
C ASN A 376 4.91 -5.69 0.57
N PRO A 377 4.90 -6.87 -0.07
CA PRO A 377 6.00 -7.83 0.03
C PRO A 377 7.25 -7.42 -0.75
N GLU A 378 7.14 -6.46 -1.68
CA GLU A 378 8.26 -6.03 -2.54
C GLU A 378 9.19 -5.02 -1.84
N THR A 379 8.79 -4.48 -0.69
CA THR A 379 9.40 -3.28 -0.14
C THR A 379 10.44 -3.52 0.95
N VAL A 380 11.27 -2.50 1.20
CA VAL A 380 12.27 -2.53 2.26
C VAL A 380 11.61 -2.29 3.62
N SER A 381 10.51 -1.53 3.70
CA SER A 381 9.82 -1.33 4.99
C SER A 381 9.30 -2.64 5.60
N THR A 382 8.98 -3.64 4.77
CA THR A 382 8.54 -4.97 5.25
C THR A 382 9.72 -5.93 5.41
N ASP A 383 10.96 -5.44 5.40
CA ASP A 383 12.10 -6.19 5.91
C ASP A 383 12.15 -6.06 7.43
N PHE A 384 12.29 -7.19 8.14
CA PHE A 384 12.19 -7.19 9.60
C PHE A 384 13.34 -6.42 10.28
N ASP A 385 14.44 -6.14 9.55
CA ASP A 385 15.53 -5.29 10.04
C ASP A 385 15.32 -3.79 9.77
N ALA A 386 14.25 -3.39 9.09
CA ALA A 386 14.00 -1.99 8.77
C ALA A 386 13.44 -1.18 9.95
N SER A 387 12.98 -1.87 10.99
CA SER A 387 12.29 -1.29 12.15
C SER A 387 12.48 -2.17 13.39
N ASP A 388 12.32 -1.59 14.58
CA ASP A 388 12.35 -2.34 15.84
C ASP A 388 11.18 -3.32 15.97
N ARG A 389 10.07 -3.05 15.27
CA ARG A 389 8.91 -3.94 15.15
C ARG A 389 8.18 -3.80 13.82
N LEU A 390 7.88 -4.91 13.18
CA LEU A 390 7.16 -5.00 11.91
C LEU A 390 5.85 -5.79 12.10
N TYR A 391 4.74 -5.16 11.74
CA TYR A 391 3.44 -5.81 11.60
C TYR A 391 3.02 -5.83 10.13
N VAL A 392 2.79 -7.02 9.57
CA VAL A 392 2.21 -7.18 8.23
C VAL A 392 0.69 -7.28 8.32
N GLU A 393 0.04 -6.12 8.23
CA GLU A 393 -1.38 -5.95 8.46
C GLU A 393 -2.08 -5.13 7.35
N PRO A 394 -3.41 -5.30 7.17
CA PRO A 394 -4.21 -4.34 6.42
C PRO A 394 -4.03 -2.92 6.96
N LEU A 395 -3.88 -1.95 6.07
CA LEU A 395 -3.73 -0.54 6.43
C LEU A 395 -5.10 0.13 6.54
N ASP A 396 -5.92 -0.38 7.45
CA ASP A 396 -7.22 0.19 7.80
C ASP A 396 -7.32 0.55 9.29
N ASP A 397 -8.35 1.31 9.64
CA ASP A 397 -8.56 1.85 10.99
C ASP A 397 -8.70 0.74 12.04
N GLU A 398 -9.32 -0.38 11.69
CA GLU A 398 -9.47 -1.53 12.58
C GLU A 398 -8.12 -2.18 12.90
N SER A 399 -7.37 -2.59 11.87
CA SER A 399 -6.10 -3.31 12.07
C SER A 399 -5.04 -2.42 12.72
N ILE A 400 -4.93 -1.16 12.31
CA ILE A 400 -3.95 -0.23 12.90
C ILE A 400 -4.30 0.04 14.37
N TYR A 401 -5.57 0.29 14.68
CA TYR A 401 -5.97 0.55 16.07
C TYR A 401 -5.68 -0.65 16.97
N GLU A 402 -5.96 -1.89 16.53
CA GLU A 402 -5.66 -3.08 17.33
C GLU A 402 -4.17 -3.28 17.57
N VAL A 403 -3.30 -2.93 16.62
CA VAL A 403 -1.84 -2.99 16.82
C VAL A 403 -1.41 -1.95 17.85
N LEU A 404 -1.90 -0.72 17.74
CA LEU A 404 -1.56 0.35 18.69
C LEU A 404 -2.07 0.06 20.10
N ARG A 405 -3.28 -0.49 20.22
CA ARG A 405 -3.87 -0.90 21.50
C ARG A 405 -3.05 -2.02 22.14
N HIS A 406 -2.64 -3.00 21.34
CA HIS A 406 -1.78 -4.09 21.80
C HIS A 406 -0.42 -3.57 22.24
N GLU A 407 0.24 -2.74 21.44
CA GLU A 407 1.53 -2.12 21.79
C GLU A 407 1.42 -1.16 22.99
N ALA A 408 0.26 -0.55 23.26
CA ALA A 408 0.07 0.23 24.48
C ALA A 408 0.09 -0.64 25.76
N GLY A 409 -0.17 -1.95 25.64
CA GLY A 409 -0.32 -2.87 26.77
C GLY A 409 -1.46 -2.50 27.73
N SER A 410 -2.34 -1.57 27.34
CA SER A 410 -3.46 -1.08 28.14
C SER A 410 -4.56 -0.52 27.26
N GLU A 411 -5.79 -0.46 27.79
CA GLU A 411 -6.93 0.16 27.11
C GLU A 411 -6.94 1.70 27.21
N ASN A 412 -5.91 2.29 27.84
CA ASN A 412 -5.84 3.73 27.99
C ASN A 412 -5.42 4.39 26.67
N LEU A 413 -6.33 5.17 26.07
CA LEU A 413 -6.07 5.92 24.83
C LEU A 413 -4.83 6.83 24.94
N ALA A 414 -4.55 7.38 26.12
CA ALA A 414 -3.37 8.23 26.35
C ALA A 414 -2.04 7.46 26.32
N ALA A 415 -2.09 6.12 26.35
CA ALA A 415 -0.92 5.25 26.27
C ALA A 415 -0.69 4.68 24.86
N LEU A 416 -1.58 4.97 23.89
CA LEU A 416 -1.40 4.53 22.51
C LEU A 416 -0.11 5.12 21.93
N PRO A 417 0.74 4.31 21.26
CA PRO A 417 1.87 4.84 20.51
C PRO A 417 1.36 5.85 19.47
N PRO A 418 2.00 7.01 19.34
CA PRO A 418 1.60 7.97 18.34
C PRO A 418 1.99 7.49 16.94
N VAL A 419 1.26 7.95 15.93
CA VAL A 419 1.40 7.50 14.54
C VAL A 419 1.98 8.59 13.65
N ILE A 420 2.83 8.20 12.69
CA ILE A 420 3.33 9.04 11.61
C ILE A 420 2.64 8.61 10.31
N LEU A 421 1.82 9.51 9.76
CA LEU A 421 1.04 9.26 8.53
C LEU A 421 1.62 9.95 7.29
N GLN A 422 2.52 10.92 7.48
CA GLN A 422 3.01 11.80 6.41
C GLN A 422 3.89 11.11 5.37
N PHE A 423 4.41 9.92 5.66
CA PHE A 423 5.45 9.28 4.85
C PHE A 423 4.92 8.11 3.99
N GLY A 424 3.76 7.53 4.34
CA GLY A 424 3.15 6.41 3.62
C GLY A 424 2.26 6.80 2.42
N GLY A 425 2.33 8.04 1.94
CA GLY A 425 1.51 8.51 0.83
C GLY A 425 0.01 8.55 1.15
N GLN A 426 -0.85 8.42 0.13
CA GLN A 426 -2.30 8.65 0.31
C GLN A 426 -2.96 7.60 1.20
N THR A 427 -2.48 6.35 1.19
CA THR A 427 -3.03 5.28 2.05
C THR A 427 -2.92 5.66 3.52
N ALA A 428 -1.73 6.07 3.98
CA ALA A 428 -1.52 6.53 5.35
C ALA A 428 -2.30 7.80 5.67
N ILE A 429 -2.36 8.77 4.75
CA ILE A 429 -3.02 10.06 4.97
C ILE A 429 -4.54 9.93 5.09
N ASN A 430 -5.16 9.05 4.31
CA ASN A 430 -6.59 8.76 4.40
C ASN A 430 -7.01 8.17 5.76
N LEU A 431 -6.05 7.72 6.59
CA LEU A 431 -6.28 7.19 7.93
C LEU A 431 -6.25 8.28 9.00
N ALA A 432 -5.85 9.52 8.69
CA ALA A 432 -5.74 10.59 9.67
C ALA A 432 -7.06 10.85 10.41
N GLN A 433 -8.14 11.14 9.69
CA GLN A 433 -9.45 11.38 10.32
C GLN A 433 -10.03 10.13 11.00
N PRO A 434 -10.04 8.92 10.38
CA PRO A 434 -10.48 7.71 11.07
C PRO A 434 -9.75 7.44 12.40
N LEU A 435 -8.42 7.57 12.42
CA LEU A 435 -7.62 7.31 13.62
C LEU A 435 -7.77 8.43 14.67
N ALA A 436 -7.85 9.69 14.25
CA ALA A 436 -8.11 10.82 15.15
C ALA A 436 -9.46 10.66 15.88
N ARG A 437 -10.51 10.19 15.19
CA ARG A 437 -11.81 9.87 15.80
C ARG A 437 -11.74 8.74 16.83
N LEU A 438 -10.76 7.83 16.70
CA LEU A 438 -10.48 6.78 17.68
C LEU A 438 -9.56 7.24 18.82
N GLY A 439 -9.17 8.52 18.83
CA GLY A 439 -8.29 9.10 19.85
C GLY A 439 -6.82 8.71 19.70
N VAL A 440 -6.41 8.23 18.52
CA VAL A 440 -5.00 7.90 18.24
C VAL A 440 -4.20 9.19 18.11
N PRO A 441 -3.08 9.35 18.85
CA PRO A 441 -2.24 10.53 18.73
C PRO A 441 -1.48 10.53 17.41
N ILE A 442 -1.62 11.58 16.61
CA ILE A 442 -0.92 11.74 15.33
C ILE A 442 0.28 12.68 15.55
N LEU A 443 1.49 12.24 15.16
CA LEU A 443 2.66 13.11 15.14
C LEU A 443 2.67 13.97 13.87
N GLY A 444 3.02 15.24 14.06
CA GLY A 444 3.20 16.19 12.98
C GLY A 444 1.95 16.96 12.61
N THR A 445 1.75 17.10 11.31
CA THR A 445 0.60 17.84 10.80
C THR A 445 -0.69 17.12 11.19
N SER A 446 -1.59 17.84 11.86
CA SER A 446 -2.84 17.28 12.37
C SER A 446 -3.80 16.91 11.25
N ASP A 447 -4.77 16.05 11.57
CA ASP A 447 -5.86 15.67 10.67
C ASP A 447 -6.69 16.87 10.20
N GLU A 448 -6.91 17.86 11.08
CA GLU A 448 -7.59 19.10 10.73
C GLU A 448 -6.80 19.94 9.71
N VAL A 449 -5.47 19.98 9.84
CA VAL A 449 -4.63 20.70 8.87
C VAL A 449 -4.58 19.98 7.53
N ILE A 450 -4.51 18.65 7.55
CA ILE A 450 -4.64 17.82 6.34
C ILE A 450 -5.98 18.10 5.66
N ASP A 451 -7.09 18.16 6.41
CA ASP A 451 -8.41 18.44 5.86
C ASP A 451 -8.52 19.87 5.29
N VAL A 452 -7.89 20.88 5.90
CA VAL A 452 -7.83 22.24 5.33
C VAL A 452 -7.16 22.24 3.95
N ALA A 453 -6.10 21.43 3.77
CA ALA A 453 -5.36 21.36 2.52
C ALA A 453 -6.07 20.50 1.45
N GLU A 454 -6.77 19.43 1.84
CA GLU A 454 -7.50 18.55 0.91
C GLU A 454 -8.91 19.06 0.57
N ASP A 455 -9.61 19.76 1.49
CA ASP A 455 -10.91 20.38 1.20
C ASP A 455 -10.74 21.69 0.45
N ARG A 456 -11.28 21.73 -0.76
CA ARG A 456 -11.14 22.88 -1.65
C ARG A 456 -11.69 24.18 -1.05
N ARG A 457 -12.86 24.19 -0.42
CA ARG A 457 -13.46 25.43 0.09
C ARG A 457 -12.69 25.98 1.28
N ARG A 458 -12.15 25.09 2.12
CA ARG A 458 -11.25 25.47 3.21
C ARG A 458 -9.94 26.01 2.65
N PHE A 459 -9.35 25.32 1.69
CA PHE A 459 -8.11 25.72 1.04
C PHE A 459 -8.20 27.07 0.30
N GLU A 460 -9.27 27.29 -0.47
CA GLU A 460 -9.48 28.55 -1.20
C GLU A 460 -9.60 29.75 -0.25
N ARG A 461 -10.34 29.59 0.87
CA ARG A 461 -10.46 30.64 1.89
C ARG A 461 -9.11 30.90 2.55
N PHE A 462 -8.38 29.84 2.88
CA PHE A 462 -7.06 29.92 3.47
C PHE A 462 -6.08 30.73 2.59
N LEU A 463 -5.99 30.42 1.29
CA LEU A 463 -5.12 31.17 0.38
C LEU A 463 -5.59 32.62 0.17
N ALA A 464 -6.91 32.85 0.13
CA ALA A 464 -7.47 34.20 0.01
C ALA A 464 -7.15 35.08 1.22
N GLU A 465 -7.19 34.53 2.44
CA GLU A 465 -6.79 35.22 3.68
C GLU A 465 -5.30 35.58 3.68
N LEU A 466 -4.46 34.75 3.05
CA LEU A 466 -3.04 35.06 2.83
C LEU A 466 -2.81 36.01 1.64
N GLY A 467 -3.83 36.31 0.83
CA GLY A 467 -3.64 37.08 -0.41
C GLY A 467 -2.73 36.39 -1.42
N ILE A 468 -2.61 35.06 -1.36
CA ILE A 468 -1.79 34.28 -2.29
C ILE A 468 -2.67 33.85 -3.48
N PRO A 469 -2.24 34.08 -4.74
CA PRO A 469 -3.05 33.75 -5.90
C PRO A 469 -3.24 32.24 -6.08
N GLN A 470 -4.43 31.85 -6.52
CA GLN A 470 -4.75 30.51 -7.02
C GLN A 470 -5.56 30.64 -8.32
N PRO A 471 -5.62 29.61 -9.17
CA PRO A 471 -6.52 29.59 -10.31
C PRO A 471 -7.98 29.78 -9.86
N PRO A 472 -8.79 30.61 -10.55
CA PRO A 472 -10.23 30.70 -10.29
C PRO A 472 -10.88 29.33 -10.42
N GLY A 473 -11.67 28.91 -9.43
CA GLY A 473 -12.28 27.59 -9.40
C GLY A 473 -13.65 27.55 -8.73
N ALA A 474 -14.30 26.39 -8.80
CA ALA A 474 -15.51 26.08 -8.04
C ALA A 474 -15.64 24.57 -7.79
N GLY A 475 -16.00 24.21 -6.57
CA GLY A 475 -16.46 22.86 -6.22
C GLY A 475 -17.95 22.71 -6.48
N VAL A 476 -18.32 21.72 -7.31
CA VAL A 476 -19.67 21.46 -7.81
C VAL A 476 -20.08 20.02 -7.50
N THR A 477 -21.36 19.79 -7.27
CA THR A 477 -21.91 18.46 -6.91
C THR A 477 -22.92 17.94 -7.92
N THR A 478 -23.33 18.79 -8.86
CA THR A 478 -24.24 18.42 -9.94
C THR A 478 -23.69 18.84 -11.29
N LEU A 479 -24.18 18.18 -12.34
CA LEU A 479 -23.84 18.51 -13.72
C LEU A 479 -24.21 19.96 -14.07
N ALA A 480 -25.39 20.43 -13.63
CA ALA A 480 -25.85 21.79 -13.90
C ALA A 480 -24.91 22.83 -13.27
N GLU A 481 -24.54 22.64 -12.00
CA GLU A 481 -23.57 23.50 -11.31
C GLU A 481 -22.21 23.51 -12.03
N ALA A 482 -21.75 22.35 -12.52
CA ALA A 482 -20.49 22.24 -13.24
C ALA A 482 -20.47 23.06 -14.53
N MET A 483 -21.55 23.01 -15.30
CA MET A 483 -21.69 23.75 -16.56
C MET A 483 -21.72 25.26 -16.31
N GLU A 484 -22.49 25.71 -15.31
CA GLU A 484 -22.57 27.13 -14.92
C GLU A 484 -21.21 27.64 -14.40
N ALA A 485 -20.54 26.85 -13.57
CA ALA A 485 -19.22 27.17 -13.06
C ALA A 485 -18.19 27.31 -14.19
N ALA A 486 -18.17 26.38 -15.15
CA ALA A 486 -17.26 26.41 -16.27
C ALA A 486 -17.49 27.61 -17.19
N GLU A 487 -18.73 28.00 -17.42
CA GLU A 487 -19.07 29.19 -18.21
C GLU A 487 -18.62 30.48 -17.51
N ARG A 488 -18.84 30.58 -16.19
CA ARG A 488 -18.40 31.71 -15.36
C ARG A 488 -16.88 31.85 -15.29
N ILE A 489 -16.16 30.72 -15.16
CA ILE A 489 -14.69 30.67 -15.10
C ILE A 489 -14.07 30.91 -16.49
N GLY A 490 -14.75 30.42 -17.53
CA GLY A 490 -14.34 30.48 -18.92
C GLY A 490 -13.38 29.36 -19.32
N TYR A 491 -13.62 28.77 -20.49
CA TYR A 491 -12.78 27.70 -21.05
C TYR A 491 -11.38 28.18 -21.49
N PRO A 492 -10.38 27.28 -21.58
CA PRO A 492 -10.42 25.91 -21.09
C PRO A 492 -10.47 25.84 -19.55
N VAL A 493 -11.11 24.78 -19.05
CA VAL A 493 -11.21 24.46 -17.61
C VAL A 493 -10.60 23.10 -17.34
N LEU A 494 -10.04 22.92 -16.15
CA LEU A 494 -9.54 21.64 -15.64
C LEU A 494 -10.59 21.03 -14.73
N VAL A 495 -11.02 19.82 -15.03
CA VAL A 495 -11.96 19.05 -14.21
C VAL A 495 -11.14 18.14 -13.30
N ARG A 496 -11.35 18.20 -11.97
CA ARG A 496 -10.66 17.34 -10.99
C ARG A 496 -11.64 16.74 -9.98
N PRO A 497 -11.65 15.43 -9.71
CA PRO A 497 -12.39 14.88 -8.57
C PRO A 497 -11.72 15.31 -7.25
N SER A 498 -12.49 15.49 -6.18
CA SER A 498 -11.91 15.68 -4.83
C SER A 498 -11.35 14.37 -4.24
N TYR A 499 -10.32 14.46 -3.40
CA TYR A 499 -9.68 13.34 -2.67
C TYR A 499 -9.15 12.22 -3.58
N VAL A 500 -8.43 12.58 -4.66
CA VAL A 500 -7.77 11.62 -5.56
C VAL A 500 -6.29 11.93 -5.76
N LEU A 501 -5.47 10.88 -5.86
CA LEU A 501 -4.04 10.99 -6.14
C LEU A 501 -3.75 10.72 -7.64
N GLY A 502 -2.72 11.38 -8.16
CA GLY A 502 -2.13 11.03 -9.46
C GLY A 502 -3.01 11.40 -10.65
N GLY A 503 -3.79 12.48 -10.55
CA GLY A 503 -4.68 12.94 -11.61
C GLY A 503 -5.79 11.97 -12.05
N ARG A 504 -6.27 11.09 -11.15
CA ARG A 504 -7.35 10.14 -11.49
C ARG A 504 -8.57 10.92 -11.99
N ALA A 505 -8.99 10.67 -13.23
CA ALA A 505 -10.11 11.36 -13.87
C ALA A 505 -9.97 12.89 -13.87
N MET A 506 -8.75 13.40 -14.08
CA MET A 506 -8.51 14.80 -14.42
C MET A 506 -8.50 15.00 -15.93
N GLU A 507 -9.17 16.04 -16.42
CA GLU A 507 -9.29 16.31 -17.85
C GLU A 507 -9.30 17.82 -18.12
N VAL A 508 -8.53 18.27 -19.12
CA VAL A 508 -8.62 19.65 -19.62
C VAL A 508 -9.72 19.71 -20.66
N VAL A 509 -10.73 20.52 -20.39
CA VAL A 509 -11.92 20.65 -21.22
C VAL A 509 -11.95 22.01 -21.88
N HIS A 510 -12.16 22.02 -23.20
CA HIS A 510 -12.12 23.23 -24.04
C HIS A 510 -13.50 23.79 -24.41
N GLY A 511 -14.59 23.11 -24.08
CA GLY A 511 -15.93 23.57 -24.41
C GLY A 511 -17.05 22.79 -23.69
N PRO A 512 -18.28 23.31 -23.75
CA PRO A 512 -19.41 22.81 -22.97
C PRO A 512 -19.85 21.39 -23.35
N GLU A 513 -19.93 21.05 -24.64
CA GLU A 513 -20.42 19.72 -25.04
C GLU A 513 -19.45 18.61 -24.57
N TYR A 514 -18.15 18.91 -24.54
CA TYR A 514 -17.15 17.96 -24.06
C TYR A 514 -17.21 17.81 -22.53
N LEU A 515 -17.44 18.91 -21.80
CA LEU A 515 -17.56 18.89 -20.33
C LEU A 515 -18.71 17.99 -19.90
N GLU A 516 -19.88 18.19 -20.50
CA GLU A 516 -21.08 17.41 -20.19
C GLU A 516 -20.84 15.92 -20.44
N ARG A 517 -20.33 15.58 -21.63
CA ARG A 517 -20.04 14.20 -22.00
C ARG A 517 -19.03 13.56 -21.04
N TYR A 518 -17.98 14.30 -20.67
CA TYR A 518 -16.95 13.83 -19.77
C TYR A 518 -17.51 13.53 -18.37
N LEU A 519 -18.26 14.45 -17.77
CA LEU A 519 -18.85 14.29 -16.44
C LEU A 519 -19.84 13.12 -16.36
N ILE A 520 -20.64 12.92 -17.41
CA ILE A 520 -21.56 11.77 -17.50
C ILE A 520 -20.78 10.46 -17.63
N THR A 521 -19.83 10.38 -18.58
CA THR A 521 -19.12 9.13 -18.88
C THR A 521 -18.17 8.73 -17.76
N SER A 522 -17.56 9.70 -17.10
CA SER A 522 -16.66 9.46 -15.97
C SER A 522 -17.38 9.02 -14.70
N GLY A 523 -18.70 9.20 -14.64
CA GLY A 523 -19.50 8.99 -13.43
C GLY A 523 -19.08 9.93 -12.31
N ALA A 524 -18.68 11.16 -12.64
CA ALA A 524 -18.01 12.08 -11.72
C ALA A 524 -18.81 12.32 -10.42
N PHE A 525 -20.13 12.30 -10.51
CA PHE A 525 -21.05 12.52 -9.39
C PHE A 525 -21.62 11.24 -8.76
N ALA A 526 -21.23 10.04 -9.24
CA ALA A 526 -21.80 8.77 -8.79
C ALA A 526 -21.51 8.48 -7.31
N ASN A 527 -20.39 9.01 -6.78
CA ASN A 527 -19.95 8.78 -5.40
C ASN A 527 -20.35 9.91 -4.43
N GLY A 528 -21.17 10.88 -4.87
CA GLY A 528 -21.60 12.03 -4.06
C GLY A 528 -20.48 13.00 -3.66
N ARG A 529 -19.24 12.78 -4.12
CA ARG A 529 -18.10 13.67 -3.87
C ARG A 529 -18.17 14.89 -4.79
N PRO A 530 -17.73 16.07 -4.34
CA PRO A 530 -17.60 17.23 -5.20
C PRO A 530 -16.60 16.97 -6.34
N VAL A 531 -16.89 17.60 -7.49
CA VAL A 531 -15.98 17.76 -8.62
C VAL A 531 -15.51 19.20 -8.62
N LEU A 532 -14.24 19.43 -8.88
CA LEU A 532 -13.62 20.74 -8.99
C LEU A 532 -13.54 21.13 -10.46
N ILE A 533 -13.99 22.34 -10.76
CA ILE A 533 -13.81 22.98 -12.05
C ILE A 533 -12.90 24.17 -11.83
N ASP A 534 -11.67 24.09 -12.33
CA ASP A 534 -10.64 25.12 -12.20
C ASP A 534 -10.34 25.77 -13.55
N LYS A 535 -9.93 27.05 -13.53
CA LYS A 535 -9.37 27.66 -14.73
C LYS A 535 -8.08 26.93 -15.09
N TYR A 536 -7.99 26.43 -16.31
CA TYR A 536 -6.73 25.91 -16.82
C TYR A 536 -5.81 27.09 -17.15
N LEU A 537 -4.70 27.20 -16.44
CA LEU A 537 -3.65 28.19 -16.66
C LEU A 537 -2.49 27.54 -17.39
N GLU A 538 -2.19 28.01 -18.60
CA GLU A 538 -1.04 27.54 -19.37
C GLU A 538 0.24 28.23 -18.88
N GLY A 539 1.16 27.49 -18.28
CA GLY A 539 2.36 28.06 -17.66
C GLY A 539 3.42 27.04 -17.33
N LYS A 540 4.54 27.51 -16.76
CA LYS A 540 5.57 26.62 -16.20
C LYS A 540 5.05 26.05 -14.89
N GLU A 541 5.11 24.74 -14.72
CA GLU A 541 4.78 24.11 -13.44
C GLU A 541 6.04 23.99 -12.58
N VAL A 542 5.90 24.27 -11.29
CA VAL A 542 6.99 24.28 -10.32
C VAL A 542 6.55 23.52 -9.08
N GLU A 543 7.42 22.66 -8.56
CA GLU A 543 7.18 21.89 -7.35
C GLU A 543 8.23 22.25 -6.29
N VAL A 544 7.76 22.51 -5.08
CA VAL A 544 8.61 22.87 -3.93
C VAL A 544 8.29 21.92 -2.78
N ASP A 545 9.31 21.16 -2.34
CA ASP A 545 9.25 20.41 -1.09
C ASP A 545 9.93 21.21 0.02
N ALA A 546 9.32 21.21 1.19
CA ALA A 546 9.82 21.92 2.37
C ALA A 546 9.57 21.13 3.66
N ILE A 547 10.28 21.52 4.72
CA ILE A 547 10.12 20.99 6.08
C ILE A 547 9.78 22.18 6.99
N CYS A 548 8.67 22.10 7.70
CA CYS A 548 8.21 23.12 8.64
C CYS A 548 8.25 22.59 10.06
N ASP A 549 8.82 23.33 11.00
CA ASP A 549 8.81 22.99 12.44
C ASP A 549 7.81 23.82 13.25
N GLY A 550 6.98 24.61 12.57
CA GLY A 550 6.01 25.53 13.15
C GLY A 550 6.57 26.93 13.43
N GLN A 551 7.89 27.14 13.30
CA GLN A 551 8.54 28.43 13.46
C GLN A 551 9.29 28.84 12.19
N GLU A 552 10.00 27.89 11.59
CA GLU A 552 10.80 28.06 10.38
C GLU A 552 10.46 27.01 9.33
N VAL A 553 10.79 27.33 8.08
CA VAL A 553 10.53 26.48 6.92
C VAL A 553 11.83 26.32 6.14
N LEU A 554 12.37 25.10 6.10
CA LEU A 554 13.53 24.74 5.29
C LEU A 554 13.06 24.27 3.92
N ILE A 555 13.59 24.85 2.85
CA ILE A 555 13.30 24.47 1.45
C ILE A 555 14.58 23.91 0.83
N PRO A 556 14.76 22.59 0.73
CA PRO A 556 15.96 21.99 0.14
C PRO A 556 16.20 22.36 -1.32
N GLY A 557 15.11 22.59 -2.08
CA GLY A 557 15.20 22.94 -3.49
C GLY A 557 13.86 23.26 -4.14
N VAL A 558 13.93 24.01 -5.23
CA VAL A 558 12.81 24.31 -6.13
C VAL A 558 13.03 23.54 -7.42
N MET A 559 12.03 22.76 -7.84
CA MET A 559 12.06 21.96 -9.07
C MET A 559 11.16 22.58 -10.13
N GLU A 560 11.69 22.70 -11.34
CA GLU A 560 10.95 23.17 -12.51
C GLU A 560 10.57 21.97 -13.38
N HIS A 561 9.30 21.87 -13.80
CA HIS A 561 8.90 20.86 -14.77
C HIS A 561 9.31 21.26 -16.18
N ILE A 562 9.75 20.29 -16.98
CA ILE A 562 10.06 20.51 -18.41
C ILE A 562 8.76 20.71 -19.19
N GLU A 563 7.75 19.89 -18.91
CA GLU A 563 6.42 20.03 -19.45
C GLU A 563 5.69 21.25 -18.86
N ARG A 564 4.81 21.84 -19.67
CA ARG A 564 3.87 22.87 -19.19
C ARG A 564 2.84 22.28 -18.23
N ALA A 565 2.26 23.15 -17.40
CA ALA A 565 1.11 22.80 -16.56
C ALA A 565 0.01 22.13 -17.38
N GLY A 566 -0.52 21.02 -16.89
CA GLY A 566 -1.51 20.17 -17.58
C GLY A 566 -1.00 18.78 -17.93
N VAL A 567 0.33 18.57 -17.95
CA VAL A 567 0.91 17.23 -17.77
C VAL A 567 1.12 17.03 -16.27
N HIS A 568 0.59 15.94 -15.72
CA HIS A 568 0.62 15.72 -14.29
C HIS A 568 2.06 15.56 -13.76
N SER A 569 2.38 16.19 -12.63
CA SER A 569 3.73 16.19 -12.00
C SER A 569 4.41 14.81 -11.88
N GLY A 570 3.62 13.76 -11.70
CA GLY A 570 4.10 12.37 -11.68
C GLY A 570 4.72 11.90 -12.99
N ASP A 571 4.22 12.38 -14.13
CA ASP A 571 4.61 11.99 -15.49
C ASP A 571 5.56 13.01 -16.14
N SER A 572 5.64 14.22 -15.58
CA SER A 572 6.57 15.27 -16.03
C SER A 572 8.01 14.95 -15.64
N PHE A 573 8.95 15.33 -16.50
CA PHE A 573 10.34 15.47 -16.11
C PHE A 573 10.50 16.72 -15.25
N ALA A 574 11.29 16.62 -14.19
CA ALA A 574 11.57 17.73 -13.30
C ALA A 574 13.07 18.00 -13.19
N VAL A 575 13.46 19.28 -13.17
CA VAL A 575 14.85 19.72 -13.09
C VAL A 575 15.11 20.43 -11.78
N TYR A 576 16.13 19.96 -11.06
CA TYR A 576 16.72 20.69 -9.94
C TYR A 576 18.08 21.28 -10.34
N PRO A 577 18.36 22.53 -9.95
CA PRO A 577 17.38 23.53 -9.55
C PRO A 577 16.59 24.02 -10.77
N GLY A 578 15.48 24.73 -10.58
CA GLY A 578 14.76 25.37 -11.69
C GLY A 578 15.69 26.26 -12.52
N VAL A 579 15.99 25.84 -13.75
CA VAL A 579 17.05 26.43 -14.58
C VAL A 579 16.57 27.64 -15.39
N HIS A 580 15.27 27.75 -15.64
CA HIS A 580 14.65 28.88 -16.34
C HIS A 580 13.76 29.73 -15.42
N LEU A 581 13.91 29.58 -14.10
CA LEU A 581 13.25 30.44 -13.14
C LEU A 581 14.09 31.70 -12.91
N ASP A 582 13.45 32.86 -13.01
CA ASP A 582 14.10 34.12 -12.67
C ASP A 582 14.34 34.18 -11.14
N PRO A 583 15.42 34.83 -10.67
CA PRO A 583 15.70 34.93 -9.24
C PRO A 583 14.53 35.48 -8.42
N SER A 584 13.79 36.46 -8.97
CA SER A 584 12.59 37.01 -8.33
C SER A 584 11.44 36.01 -8.25
N GLU A 585 11.30 35.11 -9.24
CA GLU A 585 10.30 34.03 -9.17
C GLU A 585 10.66 33.03 -8.07
N VAL A 586 11.96 32.70 -7.94
CA VAL A 586 12.45 31.82 -6.85
C VAL A 586 12.21 32.46 -5.48
N ASP A 587 12.49 33.75 -5.32
CA ASP A 587 12.27 34.47 -4.06
C ASP A 587 10.77 34.48 -3.69
N GLU A 588 9.87 34.71 -4.66
CA GLU A 588 8.41 34.68 -4.45
C GLU A 588 7.91 33.26 -4.11
N LEU A 589 8.44 32.22 -4.76
CA LEU A 589 8.13 30.82 -4.42
C LEU A 589 8.55 30.46 -3.00
N VAL A 590 9.73 30.91 -2.57
CA VAL A 590 10.23 30.71 -1.20
C VAL A 590 9.35 31.45 -0.19
N GLU A 591 8.97 32.69 -0.49
CA GLU A 591 8.07 33.49 0.35
C GLU A 591 6.70 32.81 0.51
N TYR A 592 6.07 32.44 -0.61
CA TYR A 592 4.76 31.77 -0.60
C TYR A 592 4.81 30.44 0.13
N THR A 593 5.83 29.63 -0.14
CA THR A 593 6.01 28.33 0.53
C THR A 593 6.13 28.50 2.04
N THR A 594 6.95 29.46 2.49
CA THR A 594 7.15 29.75 3.91
C THR A 594 5.86 30.22 4.57
N ARG A 595 5.16 31.18 3.95
CA ARG A 595 3.93 31.75 4.48
C ARG A 595 2.80 30.73 4.53
N ILE A 596 2.65 29.90 3.50
CA ILE A 596 1.66 28.82 3.45
C ILE A 596 1.94 27.82 4.56
N ALA A 597 3.16 27.30 4.67
CA ALA A 597 3.48 26.26 5.65
C ALA A 597 3.25 26.72 7.09
N LEU A 598 3.69 27.94 7.43
CA LEU A 598 3.51 28.50 8.78
C LEU A 598 2.05 28.82 9.09
N ALA A 599 1.33 29.46 8.16
CA ALA A 599 -0.07 29.83 8.38
C ALA A 599 -1.00 28.61 8.42
N LEU A 600 -0.67 27.56 7.65
CA LEU A 600 -1.39 26.30 7.66
C LEU A 600 -1.18 25.54 8.98
N GLY A 601 -0.10 25.84 9.73
CA GLY A 601 0.29 25.09 10.91
C GLY A 601 0.87 23.72 10.57
N ALA A 602 1.51 23.59 9.40
CA ALA A 602 2.16 22.35 8.98
C ALA A 602 3.36 22.05 9.88
N ILE A 603 3.51 20.79 10.29
CA ILE A 603 4.64 20.27 11.06
C ILE A 603 5.18 19.04 10.33
N GLY A 604 6.46 19.05 9.96
CA GLY A 604 7.11 18.04 9.13
C GLY A 604 7.14 18.42 7.64
N LEU A 605 7.07 17.42 6.75
CA LEU A 605 7.13 17.62 5.31
C LEU A 605 5.86 18.26 4.75
N ILE A 606 6.05 19.19 3.82
CA ILE A 606 5.02 19.81 3.01
C ILE A 606 5.51 19.95 1.57
N ASN A 607 4.62 19.71 0.63
CA ASN A 607 4.86 19.85 -0.80
C ASN A 607 3.86 20.84 -1.37
N ILE A 608 4.31 21.75 -2.22
CA ILE A 608 3.46 22.75 -2.86
C ILE A 608 3.75 22.77 -4.35
N GLN A 609 2.68 22.69 -5.14
CA GLN A 609 2.75 22.81 -6.59
C GLN A 609 2.23 24.18 -7.02
N PHE A 610 2.95 24.80 -7.95
CA PHE A 610 2.67 26.11 -8.47
C PHE A 610 2.59 26.10 -9.99
N VAL A 611 1.89 27.07 -10.55
CA VAL A 611 1.95 27.42 -11.97
C VAL A 611 2.33 28.89 -12.14
N ILE A 612 3.33 29.14 -12.97
CA ILE A 612 3.73 30.49 -13.37
C ILE A 612 3.07 30.81 -14.71
N HIS A 613 2.05 31.67 -14.66
CA HIS A 613 1.27 32.09 -15.83
C HIS A 613 1.40 33.60 -16.02
N CYS A 614 1.87 34.04 -17.20
CA CYS A 614 2.08 35.45 -17.53
C CYS A 614 2.91 36.22 -16.46
N GLY A 615 3.94 35.58 -15.90
CA GLY A 615 4.81 36.18 -14.88
C GLY A 615 4.19 36.28 -13.48
N ARG A 616 3.05 35.61 -13.24
CA ARG A 616 2.40 35.55 -11.93
C ARG A 616 2.32 34.12 -11.43
N ILE A 617 2.71 33.91 -10.18
CA ILE A 617 2.73 32.62 -9.51
C ILE A 617 1.35 32.34 -8.89
N HIS A 618 0.81 31.16 -9.17
CA HIS A 618 -0.45 30.68 -8.60
C HIS A 618 -0.23 29.32 -7.95
N VAL A 619 -0.83 29.10 -6.78
CA VAL A 619 -0.80 27.81 -6.08
C VAL A 619 -1.81 26.87 -6.72
N LEU A 620 -1.37 25.67 -7.10
CA LEU A 620 -2.24 24.60 -7.61
C LEU A 620 -2.78 23.72 -6.49
N GLU A 621 -1.89 23.22 -5.63
CA GLU A 621 -2.22 22.35 -4.51
C GLU A 621 -1.12 22.41 -3.44
N VAL A 622 -1.52 22.09 -2.21
CA VAL A 622 -0.62 21.93 -1.05
C VAL A 622 -0.87 20.54 -0.47
N ASN A 623 0.20 19.78 -0.33
CA ASN A 623 0.20 18.43 0.21
C ASN A 623 1.01 18.44 1.52
N PRO A 624 0.38 18.49 2.71
CA PRO A 624 1.08 18.53 4.01
C PRO A 624 1.64 17.15 4.43
N ARG A 625 2.42 16.55 3.52
CA ARG A 625 2.98 15.21 3.60
C ARG A 625 4.21 15.10 2.71
N ALA A 626 4.93 13.98 2.79
CA ALA A 626 5.94 13.67 1.80
C ALA A 626 5.34 13.61 0.39
N SER A 627 6.07 14.15 -0.58
CA SER A 627 5.83 13.96 -2.00
C SER A 627 6.71 12.83 -2.55
N ARG A 628 6.48 12.47 -3.82
CA ARG A 628 7.32 11.51 -4.53
C ARG A 628 8.70 12.06 -4.88
N THR A 629 8.90 13.38 -4.80
CA THR A 629 10.18 14.03 -5.13
C THR A 629 11.15 14.10 -3.96
N VAL A 630 10.69 13.84 -2.73
CA VAL A 630 11.52 13.81 -1.51
C VAL A 630 12.78 12.95 -1.64
N PRO A 631 12.74 11.70 -2.15
CA PRO A 631 13.97 10.90 -2.30
C PRO A 631 14.93 11.49 -3.32
N PHE A 632 14.41 12.11 -4.39
CA PHE A 632 15.22 12.77 -5.40
C PHE A 632 15.90 14.01 -4.80
N LEU A 633 15.13 14.93 -4.20
CA LEU A 633 15.68 16.13 -3.57
C LEU A 633 16.66 15.80 -2.45
N SER A 634 16.39 14.79 -1.63
CA SER A 634 17.32 14.38 -0.57
C SER A 634 18.69 13.98 -1.12
N LYS A 635 18.72 13.26 -2.26
CA LYS A 635 19.98 12.80 -2.88
C LYS A 635 20.74 13.94 -3.56
N VAL A 636 20.05 14.85 -4.22
CA VAL A 636 20.68 15.91 -5.02
C VAL A 636 21.08 17.14 -4.19
N THR A 637 20.35 17.42 -3.10
CA THR A 637 20.64 18.55 -2.20
C THR A 637 21.57 18.16 -1.03
N GLY A 638 21.64 16.86 -0.72
CA GLY A 638 22.33 16.35 0.47
C GLY A 638 21.56 16.54 1.77
N VAL A 639 20.37 17.18 1.75
CA VAL A 639 19.52 17.33 2.94
C VAL A 639 18.77 16.01 3.18
N PRO A 640 18.99 15.30 4.30
CA PRO A 640 18.24 14.10 4.62
C PRO A 640 16.82 14.48 5.09
N MET A 641 15.95 14.80 4.13
CA MET A 641 14.67 15.47 4.40
C MET A 641 13.77 14.70 5.38
N VAL A 642 13.69 13.38 5.22
CA VAL A 642 12.86 12.53 6.08
C VAL A 642 13.42 12.45 7.51
N PRO A 643 14.72 12.14 7.74
CA PRO A 643 15.29 12.22 9.08
C PRO A 643 15.13 13.58 9.77
N VAL A 644 15.31 14.68 9.02
CA VAL A 644 15.10 16.04 9.57
C VAL A 644 13.65 16.24 9.98
N SER A 645 12.71 15.87 9.10
CA SER A 645 11.28 15.93 9.39
C SER A 645 10.91 15.04 10.57
N THR A 646 11.43 13.81 10.69
CA THR A 646 11.15 12.93 11.84
C THR A 646 11.61 13.54 13.15
N ASN A 647 12.77 14.19 13.19
CA ASN A 647 13.21 14.90 14.40
C ASN A 647 12.31 16.10 14.73
N VAL A 648 11.80 16.82 13.73
CA VAL A 648 10.77 17.85 13.92
C VAL A 648 9.50 17.27 14.52
N LEU A 649 9.04 16.11 14.03
CA LEU A 649 7.88 15.39 14.56
C LEU A 649 8.07 14.99 16.02
N LEU A 650 9.32 14.74 16.46
CA LEU A 650 9.69 14.46 17.84
C LEU A 650 9.96 15.73 18.67
N GLY A 651 9.73 16.92 18.12
CA GLY A 651 9.84 18.21 18.81
C GLY A 651 11.21 18.89 18.75
N ARG A 652 12.16 18.40 17.94
CA ARG A 652 13.45 19.08 17.71
C ARG A 652 13.33 20.05 16.54
N SER A 653 13.49 21.34 16.80
CA SER A 653 13.44 22.40 15.79
C SER A 653 14.50 22.23 14.69
N LEU A 654 14.31 22.89 13.55
CA LEU A 654 15.28 22.93 12.46
C LEU A 654 16.64 23.49 12.94
N ARG A 655 16.62 24.53 13.78
CA ARG A 655 17.83 25.15 14.33
C ARG A 655 18.62 24.22 15.23
N GLU A 656 17.95 23.47 16.10
CA GLU A 656 18.61 22.47 16.96
C GLU A 656 19.29 21.37 16.14
N GLN A 657 18.77 21.11 14.94
CA GLN A 657 19.33 20.16 13.99
C GLN A 657 20.40 20.76 13.07
N GLY A 658 20.69 22.07 13.20
CA GLY A 658 21.71 22.77 12.41
C GLY A 658 21.24 23.30 11.05
N TYR A 659 19.93 23.42 10.84
CA TYR A 659 19.34 24.00 9.63
C TYR A 659 18.77 25.40 9.91
N GLU A 660 18.81 26.25 8.90
CA GLU A 660 18.19 27.58 8.91
C GLU A 660 16.96 27.58 7.98
N GLY A 661 15.98 28.43 8.29
CA GLY A 661 14.82 28.63 7.41
C GLY A 661 15.20 29.30 6.08
N GLY A 662 14.36 29.09 5.07
CA GLY A 662 14.54 29.59 3.70
C GLY A 662 15.06 28.54 2.73
N LEU A 663 15.58 29.00 1.59
CA LEU A 663 16.12 28.13 0.54
C LEU A 663 17.52 27.63 0.92
N TRP A 664 17.68 26.32 0.92
CA TRP A 664 18.96 25.66 1.16
C TRP A 664 19.98 25.99 0.07
N PRO A 665 21.29 26.11 0.39
CA PRO A 665 22.31 26.43 -0.60
C PRO A 665 22.27 25.50 -1.82
N ARG A 666 22.17 26.12 -2.99
CA ARG A 666 22.17 25.45 -4.28
C ARG A 666 23.45 24.61 -4.44
N GLN A 667 23.27 23.34 -4.78
CA GLN A 667 24.40 22.46 -5.11
C GLN A 667 24.93 22.77 -6.51
N PRO A 668 26.25 22.62 -6.78
CA PRO A 668 26.87 22.92 -8.07
C PRO A 668 26.61 21.82 -9.11
N LEU A 669 25.34 21.44 -9.30
CA LEU A 669 24.90 20.42 -10.23
C LEU A 669 23.55 20.78 -10.85
N VAL A 670 23.19 20.06 -11.91
CA VAL A 670 21.83 20.00 -12.45
C VAL A 670 21.42 18.53 -12.43
N ALA A 671 20.25 18.24 -11.89
CA ALA A 671 19.69 16.91 -11.82
C ALA A 671 18.32 16.88 -12.50
N VAL A 672 18.02 15.79 -13.19
CA VAL A 672 16.75 15.57 -13.87
C VAL A 672 16.13 14.29 -13.30
N LYS A 673 14.86 14.37 -12.89
CA LYS A 673 14.06 13.24 -12.42
C LYS A 673 13.16 12.72 -13.53
#